data_AF-A0A7H0XLT3-F1
#
_entry.id   AF-A0A7H0XLT3-F1
#
_cell.length_a   1.000
_cell.length_b   1.000
_cell.length_c   1.000
_cell.angle_alpha   90.00
_cell.angle_beta   90.00
_cell.angle_gamma   90.00
#
_symmetry.space_group_name_H-M   'P 1'
#
loop_
_entity.id
_entity.type
_entity.pdbx_description
1 polymer ?
#
loop_
_entity_poly.entity_id
_entity_poly.type
_entity_poly.pdbx_seq_one_letter_code
_entity_poly.pdbx_strand_id
1 'polypeptide(L)'
;MDPAAEVTRLKGEVQAKDEALNALKAKTKAFVDNMRSQLANETKKVTALEEKLKQAAAPPAPVDNGPSQQQQQGLTEEIEKLKKETAARENELKTRAKSFADAMNSQLEAEKEKCRNLESQLQQKTEALAAAKAAADQAKEMDFLAQPAPAGSHTDEEFHALQCQLNTANFEMVDIRERLRSVEAEALQSSQHATSLRQELEALRVSAEQQRSQLQAEVDALKAREISLTTELSSQQTQMKAEENSLLEADMAKIKELGFQLEQHKIENQHLQKQLSDKDFQLEQLDNYRLRADESESKVLRNQAEIASLQSQLQAKADELASYSCGKCTELEDKLAEITQLYEKVNLGRSRSDSLIAETQSQLGEMQTIKQQYVASQERLDDMMKQNLKLNEKISEKEIEVSTLKAEMKKWSMEMAELQAQHTTLKSDSSEHRQRSESVHAEFQKAEGSLKELQTRGAQLEKKNQELLASIEAINKENTDKRQKAKALVQALVSEKTNLLEAKSELQKEVNRLRMEVNQRNVDNEQQVKELQEQSNEKAAQSASTIQSLTDEIASLKHTLATVQESEKAQQRAKDLAAAKREIEDSNKKRLAAKAETQKLAAELENVHKSLDHITTHVNASCTENIQQIALVQGHVTEALEVLEKRVGIAQKQRAEDDTAEIVRKAEALRTGNGPQSPGAKRLEENVSRVSEQIRQLVDITERLCDIAVEQNETNLKDVIINTFTQCFSDKLTAIYSKADEAVSLLGAHGPTSEGGHPTTVRPS
;
A
#
# COMPACT_ATOMS: atom_id res chain seq x y z
N MET A 1 -41.24 31.48 4.96
CA MET A 1 -40.23 30.52 4.47
C MET A 1 -39.32 31.24 3.50
N ASP A 2 -38.04 30.92 3.49
CA ASP A 2 -37.09 31.49 2.51
C ASP A 2 -37.32 30.84 1.12
N PRO A 3 -37.65 31.62 0.07
CA PRO A 3 -37.82 31.09 -1.27
C PRO A 3 -36.50 30.60 -1.90
N ALA A 4 -35.32 31.06 -1.46
CA ALA A 4 -34.05 30.53 -1.94
C ALA A 4 -33.76 29.11 -1.41
N ALA A 5 -34.05 28.86 -0.12
CA ALA A 5 -34.01 27.52 0.46
C ALA A 5 -34.95 26.53 -0.26
N GLU A 6 -36.18 26.92 -0.59
CA GLU A 6 -37.15 26.05 -1.27
C GLU A 6 -36.74 25.73 -2.73
N VAL A 7 -36.19 26.69 -3.48
CA VAL A 7 -35.59 26.42 -4.81
C VAL A 7 -34.41 25.46 -4.70
N THR A 8 -33.61 25.56 -3.63
CA THR A 8 -32.48 24.63 -3.38
C THR A 8 -32.98 23.22 -3.05
N ARG A 9 -34.05 23.10 -2.23
CA ARG A 9 -34.70 21.82 -1.91
C ARG A 9 -35.25 21.13 -3.17
N LEU A 10 -35.93 21.88 -4.04
CA LEU A 10 -36.48 21.36 -5.30
C LEU A 10 -35.40 20.89 -6.27
N LYS A 11 -34.24 21.57 -6.33
CA LYS A 11 -33.08 21.10 -7.14
C LYS A 11 -32.57 19.73 -6.69
N GLY A 12 -32.42 19.52 -5.38
CA GLY A 12 -32.03 18.21 -4.84
C GLY A 12 -33.07 17.11 -5.12
N GLU A 13 -34.37 17.45 -5.06
CA GLU A 13 -35.45 16.50 -5.34
C GLU A 13 -35.50 16.09 -6.83
N VAL A 14 -35.27 17.02 -7.77
CA VAL A 14 -35.14 16.71 -9.20
C VAL A 14 -33.92 15.81 -9.47
N GLN A 15 -32.74 16.15 -8.91
CA GLN A 15 -31.53 15.36 -9.13
C GLN A 15 -31.69 13.91 -8.62
N ALA A 16 -32.20 13.73 -7.40
CA ALA A 16 -32.45 12.40 -6.84
C ALA A 16 -33.46 11.58 -7.66
N LYS A 17 -34.39 12.25 -8.37
CA LYS A 17 -35.33 11.62 -9.28
C LYS A 17 -34.69 11.18 -10.60
N ASP A 18 -33.80 11.96 -11.19
CA ASP A 18 -33.04 11.54 -12.38
C ASP A 18 -32.06 10.40 -12.08
N GLU A 19 -31.44 10.40 -10.91
CA GLU A 19 -30.60 9.29 -10.44
C GLU A 19 -31.43 8.00 -10.29
N ALA A 20 -32.61 8.07 -9.67
CA ALA A 20 -33.55 6.95 -9.58
C ALA A 20 -34.05 6.48 -10.96
N LEU A 21 -34.32 7.41 -11.88
CA LEU A 21 -34.72 7.13 -13.26
C LEU A 21 -33.60 6.39 -14.04
N ASN A 22 -32.34 6.77 -13.82
CA ASN A 22 -31.18 6.13 -14.44
C ASN A 22 -30.90 4.74 -13.85
N ALA A 23 -31.04 4.57 -12.53
CA ALA A 23 -30.99 3.25 -11.89
C ALA A 23 -32.10 2.32 -12.43
N LEU A 24 -33.31 2.84 -12.67
CA LEU A 24 -34.40 2.06 -13.27
C LEU A 24 -34.08 1.60 -14.70
N LYS A 25 -33.53 2.49 -15.55
CA LYS A 25 -33.06 2.15 -16.92
C LYS A 25 -32.01 1.03 -16.88
N ALA A 26 -31.02 1.14 -15.99
CA ALA A 26 -29.96 0.15 -15.83
C ALA A 26 -30.53 -1.23 -15.40
N LYS A 27 -31.47 -1.24 -14.45
CA LYS A 27 -32.14 -2.46 -13.96
C LYS A 27 -32.97 -3.15 -15.06
N THR A 28 -33.71 -2.37 -15.87
CA THR A 28 -34.44 -2.91 -17.04
C THR A 28 -33.50 -3.55 -18.05
N LYS A 29 -32.38 -2.88 -18.39
CA LYS A 29 -31.38 -3.42 -19.32
C LYS A 29 -30.77 -4.73 -18.81
N ALA A 30 -30.33 -4.76 -17.55
CA ALA A 30 -29.75 -5.95 -16.93
C ALA A 30 -30.71 -7.15 -16.91
N PHE A 31 -32.01 -6.92 -16.70
CA PHE A 31 -33.02 -7.97 -16.80
C PHE A 31 -33.16 -8.52 -18.23
N VAL A 32 -33.23 -7.65 -19.24
CA VAL A 32 -33.34 -8.05 -20.65
C VAL A 32 -32.10 -8.82 -21.12
N ASP A 33 -30.90 -8.40 -20.73
CA ASP A 33 -29.66 -9.07 -21.10
C ASP A 33 -29.46 -10.41 -20.37
N ASN A 34 -29.95 -10.55 -19.13
CA ASN A 34 -30.05 -11.85 -18.43
C ASN A 34 -31.01 -12.81 -19.16
N MET A 35 -32.21 -12.34 -19.53
CA MET A 35 -33.20 -13.14 -20.29
C MET A 35 -32.64 -13.61 -21.65
N ARG A 36 -31.88 -12.75 -22.35
CA ARG A 36 -31.16 -13.11 -23.58
C ARG A 36 -30.09 -14.17 -23.35
N SER A 37 -29.31 -14.05 -22.26
CA SER A 37 -28.28 -15.01 -21.88
C SER A 37 -28.87 -16.39 -21.59
N GLN A 38 -29.98 -16.45 -20.83
CA GLN A 38 -30.70 -17.70 -20.56
C GLN A 38 -31.21 -18.34 -21.86
N LEU A 39 -31.84 -17.57 -22.74
CA LEU A 39 -32.33 -18.09 -24.03
C LEU A 39 -31.18 -18.66 -24.88
N ALA A 40 -30.07 -17.94 -25.02
CA ALA A 40 -28.91 -18.38 -25.78
C ALA A 40 -28.25 -19.65 -25.20
N ASN A 41 -28.33 -19.85 -23.88
CA ASN A 41 -27.82 -21.06 -23.23
C ASN A 41 -28.74 -22.28 -23.45
N GLU A 42 -30.07 -22.10 -23.46
CA GLU A 42 -30.99 -23.18 -23.84
C GLU A 42 -30.88 -23.54 -25.34
N THR A 43 -30.75 -22.54 -26.24
CA THR A 43 -30.49 -22.82 -27.67
C THR A 43 -29.24 -23.67 -27.85
N LYS A 44 -28.13 -23.34 -27.17
CA LYS A 44 -26.89 -24.14 -27.20
C LYS A 44 -27.09 -25.58 -26.74
N LYS A 45 -27.92 -25.83 -25.71
CA LYS A 45 -28.23 -27.20 -25.26
C LYS A 45 -28.96 -27.99 -26.35
N VAL A 46 -29.94 -27.38 -27.02
CA VAL A 46 -30.66 -28.04 -28.14
C VAL A 46 -29.69 -28.37 -29.27
N THR A 47 -28.86 -27.42 -29.72
CA THR A 47 -27.87 -27.68 -30.78
C THR A 47 -26.88 -28.78 -30.40
N ALA A 48 -26.39 -28.80 -29.15
CA ALA A 48 -25.49 -29.85 -28.67
C ALA A 48 -26.15 -31.25 -28.57
N LEU A 49 -27.48 -31.33 -28.46
CA LEU A 49 -28.24 -32.58 -28.54
C LEU A 49 -28.47 -33.00 -30.01
N GLU A 50 -28.70 -32.06 -30.92
CA GLU A 50 -28.77 -32.33 -32.37
C GLU A 50 -27.43 -32.82 -32.94
N GLU A 51 -26.30 -32.28 -32.49
CA GLU A 51 -24.97 -32.76 -32.86
C GLU A 51 -24.70 -34.18 -32.35
N LYS A 52 -25.14 -34.51 -31.13
CA LYS A 52 -25.08 -35.88 -30.61
C LYS A 52 -25.98 -36.85 -31.39
N LEU A 53 -27.17 -36.41 -31.81
CA LEU A 53 -28.03 -37.23 -32.69
C LEU A 53 -27.37 -37.47 -34.05
N LYS A 54 -26.71 -36.46 -34.64
CA LYS A 54 -25.93 -36.62 -35.88
C LYS A 54 -24.75 -37.58 -35.72
N GLN A 55 -24.03 -37.53 -34.60
CA GLN A 55 -22.96 -38.48 -34.28
C GLN A 55 -23.51 -39.91 -34.12
N ALA A 56 -24.70 -40.07 -33.53
CA ALA A 56 -25.44 -41.33 -33.44
C ALA A 56 -26.15 -41.75 -34.73
N ALA A 57 -25.97 -41.03 -35.84
CA ALA A 57 -26.55 -41.32 -37.15
C ALA A 57 -25.47 -41.60 -38.24
N ALA A 58 -24.21 -41.77 -37.85
CA ALA A 58 -23.16 -42.23 -38.75
C ALA A 58 -23.42 -43.70 -39.19
N PRO A 59 -23.18 -44.06 -40.47
CA PRO A 59 -23.59 -45.37 -41.00
C PRO A 59 -22.67 -46.50 -40.53
N PRO A 60 -23.21 -47.59 -39.93
CA PRO A 60 -22.46 -48.80 -39.63
C PRO A 60 -22.30 -49.68 -40.89
N ALA A 61 -21.24 -50.50 -40.91
CA ALA A 61 -21.12 -51.61 -41.86
C ALA A 61 -22.16 -52.71 -41.53
N PRO A 62 -22.62 -53.50 -42.53
CA PRO A 62 -23.86 -54.26 -42.37
C PRO A 62 -23.68 -55.64 -41.70
N VAL A 63 -23.97 -55.74 -40.39
CA VAL A 63 -24.28 -57.02 -39.74
C VAL A 63 -25.38 -56.89 -38.67
N ASP A 64 -26.43 -57.69 -38.85
CA ASP A 64 -27.51 -58.11 -37.92
C ASP A 64 -28.45 -57.12 -37.21
N ASN A 65 -29.52 -57.68 -36.62
CA ASN A 65 -30.78 -57.02 -36.33
C ASN A 65 -31.05 -56.75 -34.84
N GLY A 66 -31.40 -55.48 -34.53
CA GLY A 66 -31.97 -55.05 -33.25
C GLY A 66 -30.93 -54.85 -32.13
N PRO A 67 -31.14 -53.88 -31.20
CA PRO A 67 -32.37 -53.14 -30.92
C PRO A 67 -32.35 -51.65 -31.36
N SER A 68 -31.33 -51.22 -32.12
CA SER A 68 -30.93 -49.81 -32.29
C SER A 68 -32.03 -48.84 -32.76
N GLN A 69 -32.99 -49.29 -33.57
CA GLN A 69 -34.04 -48.42 -34.13
C GLN A 69 -34.99 -47.86 -33.05
N GLN A 70 -35.35 -48.62 -32.02
CA GLN A 70 -36.21 -48.11 -30.95
C GLN A 70 -35.53 -47.00 -30.14
N GLN A 71 -34.22 -47.13 -29.90
CA GLN A 71 -33.44 -46.10 -29.21
C GLN A 71 -33.27 -44.83 -30.06
N GLN A 72 -33.10 -44.99 -31.38
CA GLN A 72 -32.99 -43.86 -32.31
C GLN A 72 -34.34 -43.15 -32.52
N GLN A 73 -35.47 -43.88 -32.56
CA GLN A 73 -36.82 -43.29 -32.56
C GLN A 73 -37.10 -42.55 -31.25
N GLY A 74 -36.86 -43.17 -30.08
CA GLY A 74 -37.06 -42.54 -28.78
C GLY A 74 -36.26 -41.24 -28.62
N LEU A 75 -34.99 -41.21 -29.04
CA LEU A 75 -34.18 -39.98 -29.06
C LEU A 75 -34.72 -38.93 -30.03
N THR A 76 -35.33 -39.34 -31.14
CA THR A 76 -35.92 -38.41 -32.13
C THR A 76 -37.21 -37.79 -31.61
N GLU A 77 -38.09 -38.60 -31.00
CA GLU A 77 -39.32 -38.15 -30.33
C GLU A 77 -39.00 -37.25 -29.13
N GLU A 78 -37.99 -37.59 -28.34
CA GLU A 78 -37.54 -36.78 -27.21
C GLU A 78 -36.94 -35.44 -27.67
N ILE A 79 -36.18 -35.41 -28.78
CA ILE A 79 -35.69 -34.16 -29.37
C ILE A 79 -36.84 -33.34 -29.97
N GLU A 80 -37.86 -33.94 -30.59
CA GLU A 80 -39.02 -33.19 -31.09
C GLU A 80 -39.86 -32.60 -29.94
N LYS A 81 -40.04 -33.38 -28.86
CA LYS A 81 -40.68 -32.94 -27.62
C LYS A 81 -39.89 -31.80 -26.97
N LEU A 82 -38.57 -31.92 -26.85
CA LEU A 82 -37.69 -30.87 -26.31
C LEU A 82 -37.69 -29.62 -27.19
N LYS A 83 -37.76 -29.76 -28.53
CA LYS A 83 -37.93 -28.61 -29.44
C LYS A 83 -39.26 -27.90 -29.22
N LYS A 84 -40.37 -28.65 -29.07
CA LYS A 84 -41.69 -28.10 -28.72
C LYS A 84 -41.69 -27.42 -27.35
N GLU A 85 -41.07 -28.02 -26.32
CA GLU A 85 -40.94 -27.42 -24.99
C GLU A 85 -40.04 -26.17 -24.99
N THR A 86 -38.92 -26.19 -25.74
CA THR A 86 -38.03 -25.04 -25.89
C THR A 86 -38.70 -23.90 -26.65
N ALA A 87 -39.45 -24.18 -27.72
CA ALA A 87 -40.22 -23.17 -28.45
C ALA A 87 -41.38 -22.60 -27.61
N ALA A 88 -42.03 -23.44 -26.79
CA ALA A 88 -43.03 -22.98 -25.84
C ALA A 88 -42.42 -22.06 -24.76
N ARG A 89 -41.31 -22.47 -24.12
CA ARG A 89 -40.57 -21.61 -23.18
C ARG A 89 -40.01 -20.36 -23.84
N GLU A 90 -39.53 -20.42 -25.08
CA GLU A 90 -39.05 -19.24 -25.81
C GLU A 90 -40.18 -18.22 -26.01
N ASN A 91 -41.38 -18.68 -26.39
CA ASN A 91 -42.54 -17.81 -26.52
C ASN A 91 -43.04 -17.28 -25.16
N GLU A 92 -43.00 -18.09 -24.10
CA GLU A 92 -43.31 -17.65 -22.74
C GLU A 92 -42.30 -16.60 -22.25
N LEU A 93 -41.00 -16.86 -22.40
CA LEU A 93 -39.90 -15.95 -22.04
C LEU A 93 -39.94 -14.66 -22.86
N LYS A 94 -40.25 -14.71 -24.16
CA LYS A 94 -40.49 -13.52 -25.00
C LYS A 94 -41.70 -12.73 -24.52
N THR A 95 -42.81 -13.41 -24.20
CA THR A 95 -44.03 -12.76 -23.69
C THR A 95 -43.79 -12.10 -22.33
N ARG A 96 -43.05 -12.77 -21.44
CA ARG A 96 -42.68 -12.30 -20.10
C ARG A 96 -41.62 -11.20 -20.13
N ALA A 97 -40.65 -11.27 -21.04
CA ALA A 97 -39.70 -10.19 -21.29
C ALA A 97 -40.40 -8.96 -21.89
N LYS A 98 -41.36 -9.17 -22.80
CA LYS A 98 -42.17 -8.08 -23.37
C LYS A 98 -43.07 -7.44 -22.31
N SER A 99 -43.85 -8.20 -21.55
CA SER A 99 -44.71 -7.62 -20.52
C SER A 99 -43.92 -6.93 -19.40
N PHE A 100 -42.73 -7.43 -19.06
CA PHE A 100 -41.80 -6.72 -18.17
C PHE A 100 -41.25 -5.42 -18.80
N ALA A 101 -40.85 -5.44 -20.07
CA ALA A 101 -40.38 -4.24 -20.77
C ALA A 101 -41.49 -3.19 -20.93
N ASP A 102 -42.71 -3.59 -21.29
CA ASP A 102 -43.88 -2.72 -21.42
C ASP A 102 -44.27 -2.12 -20.06
N ALA A 103 -44.23 -2.91 -18.97
CA ALA A 103 -44.47 -2.43 -17.61
C ALA A 103 -43.39 -1.46 -17.11
N MET A 104 -42.10 -1.79 -17.32
CA MET A 104 -40.98 -0.92 -16.92
C MET A 104 -40.91 0.36 -17.76
N ASN A 105 -41.31 0.31 -19.05
CA ASN A 105 -41.44 1.51 -19.88
C ASN A 105 -42.60 2.39 -19.39
N SER A 106 -43.74 1.81 -19.03
CA SER A 106 -44.86 2.55 -18.42
C SER A 106 -44.43 3.22 -17.10
N GLN A 107 -43.68 2.52 -16.26
CA GLN A 107 -43.09 3.09 -15.03
C GLN A 107 -42.03 4.17 -15.32
N LEU A 108 -41.25 4.02 -16.40
CA LEU A 108 -40.25 4.99 -16.82
C LEU A 108 -40.88 6.30 -17.33
N GLU A 109 -41.93 6.23 -18.15
CA GLU A 109 -42.67 7.43 -18.57
C GLU A 109 -43.39 8.08 -17.37
N ALA A 110 -43.91 7.29 -16.42
CA ALA A 110 -44.54 7.81 -15.21
C ALA A 110 -43.57 8.57 -14.28
N GLU A 111 -42.29 8.15 -14.16
CA GLU A 111 -41.29 8.93 -13.42
C GLU A 111 -40.71 10.09 -14.25
N LYS A 112 -40.51 9.94 -15.57
CA LYS A 112 -40.13 11.07 -16.45
C LYS A 112 -41.14 12.23 -16.34
N GLU A 113 -42.42 11.91 -16.34
CA GLU A 113 -43.47 12.93 -16.25
C GLU A 113 -43.49 13.60 -14.88
N LYS A 114 -43.15 12.89 -13.79
CA LYS A 114 -42.92 13.51 -12.47
C LYS A 114 -41.69 14.43 -12.48
N CYS A 115 -40.60 14.05 -13.16
CA CYS A 115 -39.42 14.91 -13.30
C CYS A 115 -39.79 16.23 -13.99
N ARG A 116 -40.46 16.19 -15.16
CA ARG A 116 -40.96 17.39 -15.85
C ARG A 116 -41.86 18.28 -15.00
N ASN A 117 -42.75 17.67 -14.22
CA ASN A 117 -43.65 18.42 -13.34
C ASN A 117 -42.92 19.09 -12.15
N LEU A 118 -41.83 18.50 -11.66
CA LEU A 118 -40.94 19.12 -10.66
C LEU A 118 -40.06 20.21 -11.29
N GLU A 119 -39.48 19.97 -12.47
CA GLU A 119 -38.72 20.98 -13.23
C GLU A 119 -39.57 22.24 -13.52
N SER A 120 -40.83 22.05 -13.95
CA SER A 120 -41.77 23.15 -14.21
C SER A 120 -42.10 23.97 -12.96
N GLN A 121 -42.25 23.32 -11.79
CA GLN A 121 -42.43 24.03 -10.51
C GLN A 121 -41.17 24.79 -10.08
N LEU A 122 -39.99 24.18 -10.29
CA LEU A 122 -38.68 24.78 -9.98
C LEU A 122 -38.43 26.02 -10.85
N GLN A 123 -38.76 25.95 -12.14
CA GLN A 123 -38.74 27.07 -13.09
C GLN A 123 -39.60 28.23 -12.58
N GLN A 124 -40.90 28.00 -12.33
CA GLN A 124 -41.83 29.04 -11.83
C GLN A 124 -41.38 29.67 -10.51
N LYS A 125 -40.84 28.87 -9.58
CA LYS A 125 -40.34 29.39 -8.28
C LYS A 125 -39.07 30.22 -8.43
N THR A 126 -38.20 29.87 -9.38
CA THR A 126 -36.98 30.63 -9.67
C THR A 126 -37.29 31.99 -10.32
N GLU A 127 -38.27 32.03 -11.23
CA GLU A 127 -38.73 33.27 -11.86
C GLU A 127 -39.41 34.22 -10.86
N ALA A 128 -40.23 33.68 -9.95
CA ALA A 128 -40.84 34.47 -8.87
C ALA A 128 -39.82 35.09 -7.89
N LEU A 129 -38.71 34.39 -7.62
CA LEU A 129 -37.61 34.88 -6.77
C LEU A 129 -36.90 36.10 -7.41
N ALA A 130 -36.73 36.09 -8.74
CA ALA A 130 -36.10 37.19 -9.46
C ALA A 130 -36.95 38.47 -9.42
N ALA A 131 -38.27 38.36 -9.61
CA ALA A 131 -39.18 39.50 -9.59
C ALA A 131 -39.21 40.23 -8.23
N ALA A 132 -39.18 39.48 -7.12
CA ALA A 132 -39.19 40.05 -5.77
C ALA A 132 -37.94 40.90 -5.45
N LYS A 133 -36.80 40.62 -6.10
CA LYS A 133 -35.53 41.29 -5.82
C LYS A 133 -35.39 42.67 -6.47
N ALA A 134 -36.20 42.98 -7.48
CA ALA A 134 -36.16 44.25 -8.21
C ALA A 134 -36.97 45.39 -7.55
N ALA A 135 -37.70 45.11 -6.47
CA ALA A 135 -38.64 46.06 -5.86
C ALA A 135 -38.08 46.81 -4.62
N ALA A 136 -36.81 46.62 -4.27
CA ALA A 136 -36.24 47.07 -2.99
C ALA A 136 -35.49 48.42 -3.03
N ASP A 137 -35.09 48.91 -4.21
CA ASP A 137 -34.02 49.91 -4.36
C ASP A 137 -34.48 51.38 -4.50
N GLN A 138 -35.65 51.79 -3.98
CA GLN A 138 -36.17 53.18 -4.14
C GLN A 138 -36.78 53.80 -2.85
N ALA A 139 -35.97 54.53 -2.04
CA ALA A 139 -36.41 55.64 -1.14
C ALA A 139 -35.28 56.31 -0.28
N LYS A 140 -35.13 57.67 -0.29
CA LYS A 140 -34.66 58.61 0.82
C LYS A 140 -34.12 60.00 0.33
N GLU A 141 -34.51 61.17 0.93
CA GLU A 141 -33.76 62.48 1.13
C GLU A 141 -34.61 63.72 1.67
N MET A 142 -33.98 64.86 2.13
CA MET A 142 -34.42 66.33 2.32
C MET A 142 -34.59 67.06 3.74
N ASP A 143 -34.23 68.39 3.93
CA ASP A 143 -34.36 69.30 5.20
C ASP A 143 -34.08 70.91 5.11
N PHE A 144 -34.23 71.79 6.19
CA PHE A 144 -33.76 73.25 6.57
C PHE A 144 -34.64 74.61 6.38
N LEU A 145 -34.47 75.92 6.88
CA LEU A 145 -33.99 76.79 8.09
C LEU A 145 -34.25 78.41 8.01
N ALA A 146 -34.20 79.32 9.08
CA ALA A 146 -34.40 80.87 9.07
C ALA A 146 -34.05 81.84 10.34
N GLN A 147 -34.00 83.25 10.30
CA GLN A 147 -33.68 84.30 11.43
C GLN A 147 -34.10 85.89 11.32
N PRO A 148 -33.92 86.84 12.35
CA PRO A 148 -34.46 88.29 12.50
C PRO A 148 -33.57 89.54 13.08
N ALA A 149 -34.06 90.84 13.31
CA ALA A 149 -33.29 92.10 13.80
C ALA A 149 -34.01 93.44 14.41
N PRO A 150 -33.33 94.51 15.04
CA PRO A 150 -33.88 95.76 15.80
C PRO A 150 -33.16 97.23 15.79
N ALA A 151 -33.67 98.39 16.42
CA ALA A 151 -32.97 99.65 17.06
C ALA A 151 -33.70 101.11 17.18
N GLY A 152 -33.19 102.18 17.94
CA GLY A 152 -33.60 103.68 17.96
C GLY A 152 -33.11 104.72 19.11
N SER A 153 -33.16 106.12 19.00
CA SER A 153 -32.60 107.18 20.01
C SER A 153 -32.75 108.80 19.84
N HIS A 154 -32.53 109.68 20.90
CA HIS A 154 -32.09 111.19 21.02
C HIS A 154 -33.08 112.47 20.94
N THR A 155 -32.93 113.83 21.31
CA THR A 155 -32.15 114.90 22.16
C THR A 155 -32.69 116.42 21.90
N ASP A 156 -32.37 117.70 22.37
CA ASP A 156 -31.89 118.61 23.55
C ASP A 156 -31.95 120.17 23.12
N GLU A 157 -31.66 121.43 23.69
CA GLU A 157 -31.34 122.31 24.92
C GLU A 157 -31.34 123.90 24.52
N GLU A 158 -31.08 125.11 25.17
CA GLU A 158 -31.13 125.89 26.50
C GLU A 158 -30.85 127.51 26.39
N PHE A 159 -31.37 128.44 27.28
CA PHE A 159 -30.82 129.78 27.81
C PHE A 159 -31.59 130.31 29.08
N HIS A 160 -32.33 129.49 29.84
CA HIS A 160 -32.77 129.88 31.18
C HIS A 160 -31.59 130.33 32.07
N ALA A 161 -30.38 129.80 31.83
CA ALA A 161 -29.05 130.20 32.33
C ALA A 161 -28.92 130.55 33.83
N LEU A 162 -29.47 131.69 34.28
CA LEU A 162 -29.39 132.19 35.66
C LEU A 162 -30.71 132.08 36.45
N GLN A 163 -31.86 132.11 35.78
CA GLN A 163 -33.08 131.48 36.32
C GLN A 163 -33.15 130.00 35.92
N CYS A 164 -32.16 129.49 35.17
CA CYS A 164 -31.51 128.25 35.56
C CYS A 164 -30.83 128.47 36.92
N GLN A 165 -29.52 128.67 37.12
CA GLN A 165 -28.80 128.67 38.42
C GLN A 165 -29.56 128.33 39.74
N LEU A 166 -30.56 129.09 40.22
CA LEU A 166 -31.44 128.65 41.31
C LEU A 166 -32.41 127.49 40.93
N ASN A 167 -33.14 127.58 39.82
CA ASN A 167 -33.78 126.40 39.25
C ASN A 167 -32.74 125.39 38.78
N THR A 168 -31.47 125.72 38.49
CA THR A 168 -30.44 124.70 38.25
C THR A 168 -30.10 123.98 39.54
N ALA A 169 -29.93 124.63 40.69
CA ALA A 169 -29.79 123.93 41.97
C ALA A 169 -31.04 123.07 42.30
N ASN A 170 -32.23 123.50 41.88
CA ASN A 170 -33.46 122.75 42.08
C ASN A 170 -33.64 121.62 41.03
N PHE A 171 -33.22 121.82 39.79
CA PHE A 171 -33.17 120.84 38.71
C PHE A 171 -32.02 119.86 38.92
N GLU A 172 -30.89 120.26 39.52
CA GLU A 172 -29.81 119.41 40.02
C GLU A 172 -30.29 118.61 41.22
N MET A 173 -31.10 119.17 42.12
CA MET A 173 -31.74 118.39 43.18
C MET A 173 -32.82 117.43 42.65
N VAL A 174 -33.51 117.77 41.55
CA VAL A 174 -34.44 116.87 40.86
C VAL A 174 -33.70 115.83 40.04
N ASP A 175 -32.64 116.18 39.32
CA ASP A 175 -31.77 115.37 38.47
C ASP A 175 -30.86 114.47 39.31
N ILE A 176 -30.37 114.91 40.47
CA ILE A 176 -29.76 114.02 41.46
C ILE A 176 -30.81 113.05 42.01
N ARG A 177 -32.09 113.41 42.15
CA ARG A 177 -33.17 112.47 42.49
C ARG A 177 -33.65 111.62 41.30
N GLU A 178 -33.45 112.06 40.07
CA GLU A 178 -33.80 111.37 38.83
C GLU A 178 -32.72 110.35 38.51
N ARG A 179 -31.44 110.74 38.58
CA ARG A 179 -30.23 109.89 38.60
C ARG A 179 -30.19 108.98 39.81
N LEU A 180 -30.64 109.39 41.01
CA LEU A 180 -30.74 108.45 42.13
C LEU A 180 -31.82 107.40 41.83
N ARG A 181 -33.00 107.79 41.32
CA ARG A 181 -34.00 106.82 40.84
C ARG A 181 -33.53 105.99 39.65
N SER A 182 -32.70 106.53 38.77
CA SER A 182 -32.09 105.82 37.63
C SER A 182 -31.08 104.81 38.15
N VAL A 183 -30.15 105.20 39.03
CA VAL A 183 -29.17 104.32 39.68
C VAL A 183 -29.86 103.29 40.59
N GLU A 184 -30.97 103.62 41.26
CA GLU A 184 -31.80 102.67 42.01
C GLU A 184 -32.51 101.68 41.05
N ALA A 185 -33.04 102.15 39.92
CA ALA A 185 -33.67 101.30 38.91
C ALA A 185 -32.64 100.42 38.17
N GLU A 186 -31.47 100.95 37.84
CA GLU A 186 -30.32 100.26 37.24
C GLU A 186 -29.71 99.26 38.22
N ALA A 187 -29.60 99.60 39.52
CA ALA A 187 -29.18 98.66 40.56
C ALA A 187 -30.22 97.56 40.79
N LEU A 188 -31.52 97.88 40.71
CA LEU A 188 -32.61 96.90 40.82
C LEU A 188 -32.70 96.01 39.57
N GLN A 189 -32.49 96.56 38.38
CA GLN A 189 -32.40 95.84 37.10
C GLN A 189 -31.13 94.97 37.04
N SER A 190 -30.00 95.48 37.52
CA SER A 190 -28.73 94.74 37.65
C SER A 190 -28.86 93.61 38.67
N SER A 191 -29.55 93.85 39.80
CA SER A 191 -29.90 92.82 40.79
C SER A 191 -30.81 91.74 40.18
N GLN A 192 -31.85 92.14 39.44
CA GLN A 192 -32.74 91.23 38.71
C GLN A 192 -31.99 90.41 37.64
N HIS A 193 -31.10 91.04 36.87
CA HIS A 193 -30.27 90.36 35.87
C HIS A 193 -29.28 89.39 36.53
N ALA A 194 -28.67 89.78 37.66
CA ALA A 194 -27.83 88.90 38.46
C ALA A 194 -28.61 87.73 39.09
N THR A 195 -29.90 87.89 39.41
CA THR A 195 -30.75 86.76 39.80
C THR A 195 -31.15 85.86 38.62
N SER A 196 -31.40 86.41 37.42
CA SER A 196 -31.62 85.63 36.20
C SER A 196 -30.40 84.77 35.87
N LEU A 197 -29.22 85.39 35.78
CA LEU A 197 -27.96 84.69 35.51
C LEU A 197 -27.63 83.62 36.57
N ARG A 198 -28.01 83.82 37.84
CA ARG A 198 -27.90 82.79 38.88
C ARG A 198 -28.87 81.63 38.68
N GLN A 199 -30.10 81.90 38.25
CA GLN A 199 -31.09 80.86 37.92
C GLN A 199 -30.68 80.07 36.67
N GLU A 200 -30.14 80.75 35.65
CA GLU A 200 -29.58 80.13 34.43
C GLU A 200 -28.36 79.26 34.75
N LEU A 201 -27.43 79.75 35.58
CA LEU A 201 -26.27 78.96 36.03
C LEU A 201 -26.68 77.75 36.87
N GLU A 202 -27.68 77.87 37.74
CA GLU A 202 -28.17 76.73 38.53
C GLU A 202 -28.94 75.72 37.66
N ALA A 203 -29.72 76.19 36.67
CA ALA A 203 -30.36 75.31 35.69
C ALA A 203 -29.33 74.54 34.83
N LEU A 204 -28.26 75.21 34.39
CA LEU A 204 -27.14 74.57 33.69
C LEU A 204 -26.40 73.58 34.60
N ARG A 205 -26.19 73.93 35.88
CA ARG A 205 -25.58 73.04 36.89
C ARG A 205 -26.41 71.77 37.08
N VAL A 206 -27.73 71.90 37.27
CA VAL A 206 -28.65 70.76 37.41
C VAL A 206 -28.68 69.91 36.15
N SER A 207 -28.68 70.53 34.95
CA SER A 207 -28.62 69.81 33.68
C SER A 207 -27.32 69.00 33.52
N ALA A 208 -26.17 69.60 33.85
CA ALA A 208 -24.88 68.92 33.81
C ALA A 208 -24.79 67.78 34.83
N GLU A 209 -25.33 67.96 36.04
CA GLU A 209 -25.39 66.92 37.09
C GLU A 209 -26.32 65.76 36.68
N GLN A 210 -27.43 66.06 36.00
CA GLN A 210 -28.32 65.06 35.43
C GLN A 210 -27.65 64.26 34.30
N GLN A 211 -26.93 64.92 33.38
CA GLN A 211 -26.15 64.26 32.33
C GLN A 211 -25.04 63.39 32.94
N ARG A 212 -24.32 63.88 33.96
CA ARG A 212 -23.30 63.12 34.69
C ARG A 212 -23.89 61.86 35.33
N SER A 213 -25.09 61.98 35.91
CA SER A 213 -25.82 60.85 36.51
C SER A 213 -26.27 59.81 35.47
N GLN A 214 -26.72 60.25 34.30
CA GLN A 214 -27.09 59.36 33.18
C GLN A 214 -25.88 58.60 32.63
N LEU A 215 -24.78 59.30 32.35
CA LEU A 215 -23.53 58.69 31.88
C LEU A 215 -22.93 57.72 32.90
N GLN A 216 -23.02 58.02 34.20
CA GLN A 216 -22.59 57.09 35.26
C GLN A 216 -23.42 55.80 35.25
N ALA A 217 -24.75 55.91 35.12
CA ALA A 217 -25.64 54.75 35.03
C ALA A 217 -25.37 53.90 33.77
N GLU A 218 -25.08 54.54 32.63
CA GLU A 218 -24.67 53.84 31.40
C GLU A 218 -23.33 53.11 31.57
N VAL A 219 -22.32 53.78 32.16
CA VAL A 219 -21.02 53.18 32.47
C VAL A 219 -21.16 51.95 33.37
N ASP A 220 -22.00 52.00 34.41
CA ASP A 220 -22.18 50.87 35.32
C ASP A 220 -23.02 49.74 34.71
N ALA A 221 -23.98 50.06 33.81
CA ALA A 221 -24.68 49.07 33.00
C ALA A 221 -23.74 48.37 32.00
N LEU A 222 -22.81 49.11 31.38
CA LEU A 222 -21.78 48.55 30.49
C LEU A 222 -20.80 47.63 31.25
N LYS A 223 -20.33 48.02 32.44
CA LYS A 223 -19.52 47.13 33.31
C LYS A 223 -20.27 45.85 33.69
N ALA A 224 -21.56 45.95 34.05
CA ALA A 224 -22.37 44.77 34.36
C ALA A 224 -22.46 43.82 33.16
N ARG A 225 -22.60 44.36 31.94
CA ARG A 225 -22.58 43.59 30.69
C ARG A 225 -21.20 42.99 30.39
N GLU A 226 -20.11 43.72 30.61
CA GLU A 226 -18.73 43.25 30.47
C GLU A 226 -18.43 42.07 31.41
N ILE A 227 -18.84 42.18 32.69
CA ILE A 227 -18.72 41.10 33.68
C ILE A 227 -19.54 39.88 33.25
N SER A 228 -20.77 40.08 32.76
CA SER A 228 -21.61 39.00 32.25
C SER A 228 -20.97 38.27 31.07
N LEU A 229 -20.49 39.01 30.07
CA LEU A 229 -19.83 38.44 28.88
C LEU A 229 -18.50 37.75 29.22
N THR A 230 -17.73 38.31 30.15
CA THR A 230 -16.49 37.68 30.65
C THR A 230 -16.79 36.36 31.36
N THR A 231 -17.86 36.33 32.18
CA THR A 231 -18.32 35.11 32.85
C THR A 231 -18.79 34.06 31.85
N GLU A 232 -19.62 34.45 30.87
CA GLU A 232 -20.13 33.58 29.82
C GLU A 232 -19.00 33.01 28.95
N LEU A 233 -18.04 33.83 28.52
CA LEU A 233 -16.87 33.40 27.74
C LEU A 233 -15.97 32.45 28.54
N SER A 234 -15.79 32.69 29.85
CA SER A 234 -15.06 31.76 30.73
C SER A 234 -15.78 30.41 30.88
N SER A 235 -17.12 30.43 30.91
CA SER A 235 -17.96 29.23 30.99
C SER A 235 -17.87 28.43 29.68
N GLN A 236 -18.05 29.07 28.53
CA GLN A 236 -17.90 28.46 27.21
C GLN A 236 -16.49 27.88 27.02
N GLN A 237 -15.43 28.60 27.41
CA GLN A 237 -14.06 28.11 27.32
C GLN A 237 -13.80 26.89 28.24
N THR A 238 -14.47 26.83 29.39
CA THR A 238 -14.38 25.68 30.31
C THR A 238 -15.16 24.49 29.77
N GLN A 239 -16.35 24.71 29.19
CA GLN A 239 -17.16 23.67 28.56
C GLN A 239 -16.45 23.08 27.33
N MET A 240 -15.93 23.91 26.43
CA MET A 240 -15.16 23.45 25.26
C MET A 240 -13.98 22.56 25.67
N LYS A 241 -13.24 22.92 26.72
CA LYS A 241 -12.14 22.10 27.25
C LYS A 241 -12.60 20.79 27.89
N ALA A 242 -13.80 20.76 28.48
CA ALA A 242 -14.37 19.53 29.01
C ALA A 242 -14.82 18.58 27.89
N GLU A 243 -15.44 19.13 26.84
CA GLU A 243 -15.85 18.39 25.64
C GLU A 243 -14.64 17.87 24.84
N GLU A 244 -13.61 18.70 24.65
CA GLU A 244 -12.34 18.34 24.01
C GLU A 244 -11.61 17.21 24.76
N ASN A 245 -11.48 17.32 26.10
CA ASN A 245 -10.90 16.26 26.92
C ASN A 245 -11.74 14.97 26.89
N SER A 246 -13.07 15.07 26.93
CA SER A 246 -13.96 13.90 26.85
C SER A 246 -13.90 13.19 25.49
N LEU A 247 -13.69 13.95 24.40
CA LEU A 247 -13.50 13.39 23.06
C LEU A 247 -12.13 12.69 22.97
N LEU A 248 -11.07 13.33 23.48
CA LEU A 248 -9.72 12.77 23.54
C LEU A 248 -9.67 11.47 24.37
N GLU A 249 -10.37 11.42 25.51
CA GLU A 249 -10.44 10.22 26.34
C GLU A 249 -11.21 9.08 25.65
N ALA A 250 -12.29 9.40 24.92
CA ALA A 250 -13.02 8.42 24.11
C ALA A 250 -12.17 7.88 22.95
N ASP A 251 -11.42 8.73 22.24
CA ASP A 251 -10.49 8.30 21.19
C ASP A 251 -9.32 7.48 21.78
N MET A 252 -8.77 7.86 22.94
CA MET A 252 -7.76 7.05 23.63
C MET A 252 -8.30 5.68 24.09
N ALA A 253 -9.58 5.59 24.47
CA ALA A 253 -10.22 4.30 24.77
C ALA A 253 -10.37 3.45 23.49
N LYS A 254 -10.80 4.06 22.38
CA LYS A 254 -10.98 3.39 21.09
C LYS A 254 -9.66 2.94 20.46
N ILE A 255 -8.59 3.71 20.60
CA ILE A 255 -7.23 3.33 20.18
C ILE A 255 -6.75 2.10 20.97
N LYS A 256 -7.02 2.02 22.28
CA LYS A 256 -6.72 0.82 23.09
C LYS A 256 -7.54 -0.38 22.63
N GLU A 257 -8.83 -0.21 22.37
CA GLU A 257 -9.72 -1.27 21.87
C GLU A 257 -9.22 -1.84 20.53
N LEU A 258 -8.93 -0.97 19.56
CA LEU A 258 -8.37 -1.36 18.25
C LEU A 258 -7.00 -2.05 18.40
N GLY A 259 -6.18 -1.62 19.38
CA GLY A 259 -4.93 -2.29 19.72
C GLY A 259 -5.13 -3.72 20.22
N PHE A 260 -6.12 -3.96 21.09
CA PHE A 260 -6.48 -5.31 21.54
C PHE A 260 -7.04 -6.17 20.40
N GLN A 261 -7.90 -5.63 19.54
CA GLN A 261 -8.42 -6.33 18.36
C GLN A 261 -7.30 -6.72 17.38
N LEU A 262 -6.32 -5.83 17.15
CA LEU A 262 -5.17 -6.08 16.30
C LEU A 262 -4.28 -7.21 16.86
N GLU A 263 -3.99 -7.20 18.16
CA GLU A 263 -3.20 -8.26 18.78
C GLU A 263 -3.96 -9.60 18.81
N GLN A 264 -5.29 -9.58 19.00
CA GLN A 264 -6.14 -10.76 18.87
C GLN A 264 -6.05 -11.37 17.46
N HIS A 265 -6.23 -10.56 16.40
CA HIS A 265 -6.10 -11.04 15.02
C HIS A 265 -4.66 -11.49 14.68
N LYS A 266 -3.64 -10.93 15.33
CA LYS A 266 -2.24 -11.37 15.20
C LYS A 266 -2.02 -12.76 15.83
N ILE A 267 -2.61 -13.03 16.99
CA ILE A 267 -2.63 -14.37 17.61
C ILE A 267 -3.43 -15.37 16.76
N GLU A 268 -4.59 -14.96 16.24
CA GLU A 268 -5.43 -15.76 15.34
C GLU A 268 -4.68 -16.15 14.05
N ASN A 269 -4.01 -15.19 13.40
CA ASN A 269 -3.16 -15.46 12.23
C ASN A 269 -2.01 -16.41 12.57
N GLN A 270 -1.34 -16.26 13.72
CA GLN A 270 -0.31 -17.21 14.16
C GLN A 270 -0.87 -18.62 14.37
N HIS A 271 -2.09 -18.76 14.90
CA HIS A 271 -2.74 -20.05 15.04
C HIS A 271 -3.09 -20.66 13.67
N LEU A 272 -3.63 -19.88 12.73
CA LEU A 272 -3.96 -20.34 11.38
C LEU A 272 -2.69 -20.71 10.58
N GLN A 273 -1.62 -19.92 10.68
CA GLN A 273 -0.30 -20.23 10.11
C GLN A 273 0.22 -21.58 10.62
N LYS A 274 0.06 -21.87 11.92
CA LYS A 274 0.41 -23.16 12.50
C LYS A 274 -0.50 -24.28 12.00
N GLN A 275 -1.82 -24.08 11.92
CA GLN A 275 -2.74 -25.10 11.40
C GLN A 275 -2.43 -25.46 9.93
N LEU A 276 -2.00 -24.49 9.11
CA LEU A 276 -1.52 -24.73 7.76
C LEU A 276 -0.23 -25.57 7.78
N SER A 277 0.77 -25.19 8.58
CA SER A 277 2.01 -25.98 8.71
C SER A 277 1.77 -27.42 9.22
N ASP A 278 0.83 -27.61 10.16
CA ASP A 278 0.42 -28.93 10.66
C ASP A 278 -0.33 -29.74 9.57
N LYS A 279 -0.96 -29.07 8.59
CA LYS A 279 -1.63 -29.68 7.44
C LYS A 279 -0.68 -30.01 6.30
N ASP A 280 0.28 -29.15 6.00
CA ASP A 280 1.33 -29.42 5.01
C ASP A 280 2.16 -30.65 5.42
N PHE A 281 2.50 -30.78 6.71
CA PHE A 281 3.14 -31.98 7.26
C PHE A 281 2.26 -33.25 7.18
N GLN A 282 0.93 -33.11 7.27
CA GLN A 282 0.00 -34.24 7.04
C GLN A 282 -0.04 -34.64 5.56
N LEU A 283 0.03 -33.68 4.63
CA LEU A 283 0.11 -33.94 3.19
C LEU A 283 1.43 -34.61 2.81
N GLU A 284 2.56 -34.12 3.34
CA GLU A 284 3.89 -34.74 3.14
C GLU A 284 3.92 -36.18 3.64
N GLN A 285 3.29 -36.49 4.79
CA GLN A 285 3.14 -37.86 5.25
C GLN A 285 2.28 -38.71 4.30
N LEU A 286 1.17 -38.17 3.79
CA LEU A 286 0.30 -38.88 2.84
C LEU A 286 1.02 -39.21 1.53
N ASP A 287 1.81 -38.28 0.97
CA ASP A 287 2.63 -38.59 -0.21
C ASP A 287 3.75 -39.60 0.11
N ASN A 288 4.34 -39.57 1.31
CA ASN A 288 5.26 -40.61 1.78
C ASN A 288 4.58 -41.98 2.00
N TYR A 289 3.27 -42.04 2.24
CA TYR A 289 2.51 -43.29 2.21
C TYR A 289 2.19 -43.72 0.77
N ARG A 290 1.84 -42.79 -0.11
CA ARG A 290 1.58 -43.05 -1.53
C ARG A 290 2.82 -43.62 -2.23
N LEU A 291 3.98 -42.99 -2.08
CA LEU A 291 5.25 -43.48 -2.62
C LEU A 291 5.60 -44.89 -2.12
N ARG A 292 5.28 -45.23 -0.87
CA ARG A 292 5.46 -46.60 -0.34
C ARG A 292 4.42 -47.58 -0.89
N ALA A 293 3.21 -47.15 -1.20
CA ALA A 293 2.23 -47.95 -1.93
C ALA A 293 2.72 -48.22 -3.38
N ASP A 294 3.12 -47.18 -4.11
CA ASP A 294 3.66 -47.23 -5.48
C ASP A 294 4.90 -48.16 -5.56
N GLU A 295 5.80 -48.09 -4.57
CA GLU A 295 6.96 -48.99 -4.45
C GLU A 295 6.56 -50.44 -4.09
N SER A 296 5.48 -50.63 -3.32
CA SER A 296 4.95 -51.96 -3.00
C SER A 296 4.25 -52.62 -4.20
N GLU A 297 3.49 -51.86 -4.99
CA GLU A 297 2.89 -52.32 -6.25
C GLU A 297 4.00 -52.68 -7.26
N SER A 298 5.04 -51.85 -7.34
CA SER A 298 6.24 -52.12 -8.15
C SER A 298 7.01 -53.38 -7.72
N LYS A 299 6.89 -53.81 -6.46
CA LYS A 299 7.40 -55.10 -5.95
C LYS A 299 6.45 -56.25 -6.30
N VAL A 300 5.14 -56.07 -6.12
CA VAL A 300 4.12 -57.05 -6.51
C VAL A 300 4.20 -57.37 -8.01
N LEU A 301 4.30 -56.37 -8.88
CA LEU A 301 4.42 -56.55 -10.33
C LEU A 301 5.69 -57.33 -10.73
N ARG A 302 6.82 -57.11 -10.06
CA ARG A 302 8.04 -57.90 -10.27
C ARG A 302 7.86 -59.36 -9.82
N ASN A 303 7.30 -59.58 -8.63
CA ASN A 303 7.03 -60.92 -8.13
C ASN A 303 6.00 -61.65 -9.01
N GLN A 304 5.00 -60.94 -9.56
CA GLN A 304 4.00 -61.48 -10.50
C GLN A 304 4.66 -61.96 -11.79
N ALA A 305 5.62 -61.19 -12.34
CA ALA A 305 6.39 -61.56 -13.52
C ALA A 305 7.36 -62.73 -13.25
N GLU A 306 7.98 -62.77 -12.07
CA GLU A 306 8.82 -63.90 -11.64
C GLU A 306 8.00 -65.19 -11.49
N ILE A 307 6.82 -65.11 -10.86
CA ILE A 307 5.87 -66.24 -10.75
C ILE A 307 5.45 -66.72 -12.14
N ALA A 308 5.13 -65.83 -13.08
CA ALA A 308 4.78 -66.20 -14.45
C ALA A 308 5.95 -66.87 -15.19
N SER A 309 7.19 -66.41 -14.99
CA SER A 309 8.40 -67.05 -15.51
C SER A 309 8.60 -68.45 -14.94
N LEU A 310 8.48 -68.61 -13.61
CA LEU A 310 8.59 -69.91 -12.94
C LEU A 310 7.49 -70.88 -13.35
N GLN A 311 6.24 -70.41 -13.53
CA GLN A 311 5.13 -71.20 -14.07
C GLN A 311 5.42 -71.66 -15.50
N SER A 312 5.96 -70.78 -16.36
CA SER A 312 6.36 -71.15 -17.73
C SER A 312 7.48 -72.18 -17.75
N GLN A 313 8.48 -72.06 -16.88
CA GLN A 313 9.58 -73.03 -16.74
C GLN A 313 9.08 -74.38 -16.23
N LEU A 314 8.17 -74.38 -15.25
CA LEU A 314 7.60 -75.58 -14.66
C LEU A 314 6.67 -76.31 -15.65
N GLN A 315 5.88 -75.56 -16.43
CA GLN A 315 5.08 -76.11 -17.53
C GLN A 315 5.99 -76.75 -18.59
N ALA A 316 7.02 -76.03 -19.07
CA ALA A 316 7.96 -76.58 -20.05
C ALA A 316 8.66 -77.87 -19.54
N LYS A 317 8.99 -77.94 -18.24
CA LYS A 317 9.53 -79.17 -17.62
C LYS A 317 8.51 -80.29 -17.46
N ALA A 318 7.23 -79.97 -17.26
CA ALA A 318 6.15 -80.96 -17.28
C ALA A 318 5.93 -81.53 -18.69
N ASP A 319 5.97 -80.67 -19.73
CA ASP A 319 5.83 -81.06 -21.13
C ASP A 319 7.03 -81.90 -21.61
N GLU A 320 8.26 -81.55 -21.20
CA GLU A 320 9.48 -82.33 -21.43
C GLU A 320 9.40 -83.72 -20.77
N LEU A 321 8.88 -83.80 -19.53
CA LEU A 321 8.70 -85.07 -18.81
C LEU A 321 7.57 -85.92 -19.43
N ALA A 322 6.50 -85.29 -19.92
CA ALA A 322 5.41 -85.94 -20.64
C ALA A 322 5.89 -86.50 -21.99
N SER A 323 6.70 -85.73 -22.74
CA SER A 323 7.33 -86.18 -23.97
C SER A 323 8.29 -87.35 -23.74
N TYR A 324 9.14 -87.27 -22.71
CA TYR A 324 10.06 -88.34 -22.33
C TYR A 324 9.31 -89.63 -21.90
N SER A 325 8.27 -89.52 -21.07
CA SER A 325 7.50 -90.69 -20.64
C SER A 325 6.67 -91.30 -21.78
N CYS A 326 6.10 -90.49 -22.66
CA CYS A 326 5.43 -90.98 -23.87
C CYS A 326 6.39 -91.73 -24.80
N GLY A 327 7.57 -91.16 -25.08
CA GLY A 327 8.62 -91.84 -25.86
C GLY A 327 9.17 -93.11 -25.19
N LYS A 328 9.13 -93.19 -23.86
CA LYS A 328 9.47 -94.41 -23.12
C LYS A 328 8.37 -95.48 -23.20
N CYS A 329 7.10 -95.09 -23.22
CA CYS A 329 5.99 -96.01 -23.46
C CYS A 329 6.06 -96.62 -24.86
N THR A 330 6.28 -95.83 -25.91
CA THR A 330 6.39 -96.37 -27.27
C THR A 330 7.59 -97.31 -27.43
N GLU A 331 8.75 -97.00 -26.83
CA GLU A 331 9.90 -97.92 -26.80
C GLU A 331 9.60 -99.26 -26.08
N LEU A 332 8.67 -99.27 -25.12
CA LEU A 332 8.22 -100.48 -24.42
C LEU A 332 7.15 -101.24 -25.22
N GLU A 333 6.28 -100.52 -25.94
CA GLU A 333 5.28 -101.10 -26.85
C GLU A 333 5.97 -101.80 -28.05
N ASP A 334 6.98 -101.18 -28.65
CA ASP A 334 7.81 -101.78 -29.70
C ASP A 334 8.48 -103.09 -29.21
N LYS A 335 9.04 -103.07 -28.00
CA LYS A 335 9.66 -104.27 -27.38
C LYS A 335 8.65 -105.35 -27.03
N LEU A 336 7.44 -104.97 -26.61
CA LEU A 336 6.35 -105.91 -26.37
C LEU A 336 5.89 -106.57 -27.68
N ALA A 337 5.82 -105.81 -28.78
CA ALA A 337 5.53 -106.32 -30.11
C ALA A 337 6.63 -107.26 -30.61
N GLU A 338 7.91 -106.92 -30.42
CA GLU A 338 9.05 -107.80 -30.74
C GLU A 338 8.99 -109.12 -29.96
N ILE A 339 8.78 -109.06 -28.64
CA ILE A 339 8.62 -110.24 -27.78
C ILE A 339 7.41 -111.09 -28.23
N THR A 340 6.31 -110.45 -28.63
CA THR A 340 5.12 -111.14 -29.14
C THR A 340 5.43 -111.89 -30.43
N GLN A 341 6.09 -111.27 -31.41
CA GLN A 341 6.53 -111.95 -32.64
C GLN A 341 7.52 -113.09 -32.38
N LEU A 342 8.41 -112.95 -31.39
CA LEU A 342 9.31 -114.02 -30.97
C LEU A 342 8.53 -115.19 -30.34
N TYR A 343 7.52 -114.91 -29.52
CA TYR A 343 6.65 -115.93 -28.93
C TYR A 343 5.81 -116.66 -29.99
N GLU A 344 5.27 -115.95 -30.99
CA GLU A 344 4.60 -116.55 -32.16
C GLU A 344 5.55 -117.46 -32.95
N LYS A 345 6.79 -117.02 -33.23
CA LYS A 345 7.82 -117.84 -33.90
C LYS A 345 8.14 -119.11 -33.10
N VAL A 346 8.23 -119.03 -31.76
CA VAL A 346 8.42 -120.19 -30.89
C VAL A 346 7.22 -121.13 -30.93
N ASN A 347 5.99 -120.62 -30.88
CA ASN A 347 4.77 -121.43 -30.97
C ASN A 347 4.62 -122.11 -32.34
N LEU A 348 4.96 -121.44 -33.44
CA LEU A 348 5.02 -122.02 -34.78
C LEU A 348 6.11 -123.11 -34.88
N GLY A 349 7.28 -122.88 -34.29
CA GLY A 349 8.36 -123.87 -34.19
C GLY A 349 7.93 -125.11 -33.40
N ARG A 350 7.27 -124.90 -32.25
CA ARG A 350 6.69 -125.97 -31.43
C ARG A 350 5.60 -126.73 -32.18
N SER A 351 4.64 -126.05 -32.80
CA SER A 351 3.55 -126.70 -33.56
C SER A 351 4.08 -127.55 -34.72
N ARG A 352 5.15 -127.12 -35.40
CA ARG A 352 5.88 -127.94 -36.39
C ARG A 352 6.54 -129.17 -35.75
N SER A 353 7.17 -129.01 -34.58
CA SER A 353 7.76 -130.13 -33.84
C SER A 353 6.70 -131.14 -33.38
N ASP A 354 5.59 -130.67 -32.80
CA ASP A 354 4.47 -131.50 -32.34
C ASP A 354 3.82 -132.24 -33.53
N SER A 355 3.75 -131.61 -34.70
CA SER A 355 3.30 -132.25 -35.96
C SER A 355 4.28 -133.35 -36.43
N LEU A 356 5.59 -133.10 -36.38
CA LEU A 356 6.62 -134.08 -36.76
C LEU A 356 6.67 -135.27 -35.78
N ILE A 357 6.39 -135.01 -34.49
CA ILE A 357 6.22 -136.04 -33.46
C ILE A 357 4.96 -136.89 -33.74
N ALA A 358 3.84 -136.27 -34.13
CA ALA A 358 2.63 -137.02 -34.51
C ALA A 358 2.84 -137.86 -35.77
N GLU A 359 3.53 -137.32 -36.79
CA GLU A 359 3.87 -138.05 -38.02
C GLU A 359 4.78 -139.26 -37.73
N THR A 360 5.85 -139.07 -36.97
CA THR A 360 6.75 -140.18 -36.59
C THR A 360 6.08 -141.20 -35.65
N GLN A 361 5.11 -140.79 -34.83
CA GLN A 361 4.26 -141.70 -34.06
C GLN A 361 3.30 -142.50 -34.95
N SER A 362 2.74 -141.91 -36.01
CA SER A 362 1.93 -142.65 -37.01
C SER A 362 2.78 -143.71 -37.72
N GLN A 363 3.93 -143.32 -38.25
CA GLN A 363 4.88 -144.23 -38.91
C GLN A 363 5.32 -145.37 -37.96
N LEU A 364 5.51 -145.09 -36.67
CA LEU A 364 5.79 -146.11 -35.65
C LEU A 364 4.61 -147.06 -35.43
N GLY A 365 3.37 -146.56 -35.42
CA GLY A 365 2.15 -147.36 -35.30
C GLY A 365 1.88 -148.24 -36.53
N GLU A 366 2.13 -147.71 -37.72
CA GLU A 366 2.11 -148.46 -38.99
C GLU A 366 3.16 -149.58 -38.97
N MET A 367 4.40 -149.29 -38.55
CA MET A 367 5.46 -150.29 -38.39
C MET A 367 5.11 -151.37 -37.34
N GLN A 368 4.49 -150.99 -36.22
CA GLN A 368 3.97 -151.96 -35.23
C GLN A 368 2.85 -152.84 -35.80
N THR A 369 1.97 -152.25 -36.61
CA THR A 369 0.89 -152.98 -37.30
C THR A 369 1.45 -153.95 -38.33
N ILE A 370 2.43 -153.54 -39.14
CA ILE A 370 3.15 -154.41 -40.08
C ILE A 370 3.88 -155.53 -39.33
N LYS A 371 4.49 -155.25 -38.18
CA LYS A 371 5.12 -156.27 -37.33
C LYS A 371 4.10 -157.29 -36.79
N GLN A 372 2.93 -156.84 -36.34
CA GLN A 372 1.85 -157.75 -35.92
C GLN A 372 1.29 -158.56 -37.10
N GLN A 373 1.08 -157.96 -38.26
CA GLN A 373 0.65 -158.65 -39.47
C GLN A 373 1.69 -159.69 -39.93
N TYR A 374 2.99 -159.37 -39.85
CA TYR A 374 4.08 -160.31 -40.13
C TYR A 374 4.03 -161.51 -39.18
N VAL A 375 3.99 -161.28 -37.86
CA VAL A 375 3.88 -162.37 -36.86
C VAL A 375 2.62 -163.21 -37.11
N ALA A 376 1.45 -162.57 -37.25
CA ALA A 376 0.19 -163.25 -37.52
C ALA A 376 0.09 -163.85 -38.94
N SER A 377 1.07 -163.62 -39.82
CA SER A 377 1.24 -164.32 -41.10
C SER A 377 2.17 -165.52 -40.97
N GLN A 378 3.22 -165.43 -40.15
CA GLN A 378 4.15 -166.52 -39.87
C GLN A 378 3.49 -167.58 -38.97
N GLU A 379 2.72 -167.16 -37.95
CA GLU A 379 1.82 -168.05 -37.19
C GLU A 379 0.79 -168.73 -38.09
N ARG A 380 0.22 -168.00 -39.07
CA ARG A 380 -0.68 -168.58 -40.08
C ARG A 380 0.02 -169.55 -41.02
N LEU A 381 1.29 -169.33 -41.34
CA LEU A 381 2.08 -170.24 -42.18
C LEU A 381 2.34 -171.55 -41.42
N ASP A 382 2.81 -171.45 -40.18
CA ASP A 382 3.00 -172.58 -39.27
C ASP A 382 1.69 -173.34 -39.02
N ASP A 383 0.59 -172.64 -38.78
CA ASP A 383 -0.72 -173.26 -38.57
C ASP A 383 -1.34 -173.79 -39.86
N MET A 384 -1.05 -173.22 -41.04
CA MET A 384 -1.44 -173.81 -42.33
C MET A 384 -0.60 -175.07 -42.64
N MET A 385 0.65 -175.12 -42.18
CA MET A 385 1.51 -176.31 -42.30
C MET A 385 1.05 -177.42 -41.35
N LYS A 386 0.73 -177.07 -40.09
CA LYS A 386 0.08 -177.97 -39.12
C LYS A 386 -1.33 -178.37 -39.56
N GLN A 387 -2.08 -177.49 -40.23
CA GLN A 387 -3.39 -177.80 -40.80
C GLN A 387 -3.28 -178.68 -42.04
N ASN A 388 -2.25 -178.60 -42.89
CA ASN A 388 -2.11 -179.57 -43.99
C ASN A 388 -1.96 -181.00 -43.45
N LEU A 389 -1.11 -181.19 -42.44
CA LEU A 389 -0.98 -182.46 -41.72
C LEU A 389 -2.32 -182.87 -41.08
N LYS A 390 -2.92 -181.97 -40.29
CA LYS A 390 -4.18 -182.24 -39.57
C LYS A 390 -5.43 -182.24 -40.45
N LEU A 391 -5.39 -181.84 -41.72
CA LEU A 391 -6.49 -181.93 -42.68
C LEU A 391 -6.45 -183.27 -43.42
N ASN A 392 -5.26 -183.84 -43.69
CA ASN A 392 -5.20 -185.23 -44.13
C ASN A 392 -5.78 -186.17 -43.06
N GLU A 393 -5.47 -185.92 -41.79
CA GLU A 393 -6.10 -186.63 -40.66
C GLU A 393 -7.61 -186.31 -40.60
N LYS A 394 -7.98 -185.02 -40.52
CA LYS A 394 -9.37 -184.59 -40.32
C LYS A 394 -10.29 -184.68 -41.51
N ILE A 395 -9.83 -184.97 -42.73
CA ILE A 395 -10.73 -185.37 -43.81
C ILE A 395 -11.40 -186.69 -43.43
N SER A 396 -10.62 -187.69 -43.01
CA SER A 396 -11.19 -188.98 -42.57
C SER A 396 -12.04 -188.87 -41.29
N GLU A 397 -11.71 -187.95 -40.37
CA GLU A 397 -12.54 -187.70 -39.18
C GLU A 397 -13.80 -186.85 -39.49
N LYS A 398 -13.73 -185.83 -40.35
CA LYS A 398 -14.88 -184.94 -40.67
C LYS A 398 -15.96 -185.61 -41.51
N GLU A 399 -15.65 -186.67 -42.24
CA GLU A 399 -16.63 -187.44 -43.00
C GLU A 399 -17.64 -188.18 -42.10
N ILE A 400 -17.26 -188.51 -40.86
CA ILE A 400 -18.12 -189.22 -39.89
C ILE A 400 -18.54 -188.29 -38.75
N GLU A 401 -17.59 -187.56 -38.15
CA GLU A 401 -17.83 -186.85 -36.89
C GLU A 401 -18.58 -185.53 -37.12
N VAL A 402 -19.88 -185.58 -36.86
CA VAL A 402 -20.52 -184.58 -35.99
C VAL A 402 -20.48 -183.14 -36.55
N SER A 403 -20.70 -183.00 -37.85
CA SER A 403 -22.06 -182.99 -38.47
C SER A 403 -23.31 -182.70 -37.61
N THR A 404 -23.18 -182.34 -36.33
CA THR A 404 -24.28 -182.23 -35.35
C THR A 404 -24.07 -181.02 -34.44
N LEU A 405 -22.87 -180.85 -33.86
CA LEU A 405 -22.63 -179.86 -32.80
C LEU A 405 -22.31 -178.45 -33.29
N LYS A 406 -21.80 -178.28 -34.52
CA LYS A 406 -21.35 -176.95 -35.01
C LYS A 406 -22.47 -176.06 -35.55
N ALA A 407 -23.69 -176.58 -35.69
CA ALA A 407 -24.88 -175.80 -36.05
C ALA A 407 -25.38 -174.95 -34.87
N GLU A 408 -25.41 -175.52 -33.66
CA GLU A 408 -25.99 -174.90 -32.47
C GLU A 408 -25.10 -173.77 -31.91
N MET A 409 -23.78 -173.96 -31.92
CA MET A 409 -22.79 -172.99 -31.44
C MET A 409 -22.88 -171.62 -32.14
N LYS A 410 -23.33 -171.58 -33.40
CA LYS A 410 -23.35 -170.35 -34.20
C LYS A 410 -24.46 -169.37 -33.81
N LYS A 411 -25.53 -169.84 -33.15
CA LYS A 411 -26.69 -169.01 -32.78
C LYS A 411 -26.37 -168.10 -31.58
N TRP A 412 -25.92 -168.70 -30.49
CA TRP A 412 -25.64 -168.01 -29.22
C TRP A 412 -24.54 -166.94 -29.31
N SER A 413 -23.64 -167.04 -30.29
CA SER A 413 -22.53 -166.09 -30.47
C SER A 413 -22.95 -164.72 -31.03
N MET A 414 -24.18 -164.55 -31.53
CA MET A 414 -24.66 -163.25 -32.05
C MET A 414 -25.35 -162.41 -30.96
N GLU A 415 -26.21 -163.04 -30.16
CA GLU A 415 -27.04 -162.36 -29.14
C GLU A 415 -26.19 -161.66 -28.05
N MET A 416 -25.00 -162.19 -27.74
CA MET A 416 -24.09 -161.61 -26.74
C MET A 416 -23.39 -160.31 -27.21
N ALA A 417 -23.20 -160.14 -28.53
CA ALA A 417 -22.47 -158.98 -29.07
C ALA A 417 -23.32 -157.69 -29.05
N GLU A 418 -24.63 -157.81 -29.20
CA GLU A 418 -25.55 -156.68 -29.36
C GLU A 418 -25.84 -155.97 -28.02
N LEU A 419 -25.95 -156.73 -26.92
CA LEU A 419 -26.08 -156.19 -25.56
C LEU A 419 -24.86 -155.38 -25.12
N GLN A 420 -23.65 -155.79 -25.53
CA GLN A 420 -22.41 -155.14 -25.10
C GLN A 420 -22.22 -153.76 -25.77
N ALA A 421 -22.74 -153.56 -26.98
CA ALA A 421 -22.71 -152.25 -27.66
C ALA A 421 -23.60 -151.20 -26.97
N GLN A 422 -24.79 -151.59 -26.49
CA GLN A 422 -25.77 -150.68 -25.89
C GLN A 422 -25.28 -150.05 -24.56
N HIS A 423 -24.47 -150.78 -23.78
CA HIS A 423 -23.93 -150.29 -22.50
C HIS A 423 -22.89 -149.17 -22.69
N THR A 424 -22.19 -149.11 -23.82
CA THR A 424 -21.16 -148.08 -24.08
C THR A 424 -21.76 -146.70 -24.30
N THR A 425 -22.83 -146.60 -25.11
CA THR A 425 -23.45 -145.31 -25.51
C THR A 425 -24.11 -144.59 -24.33
N LEU A 426 -24.81 -145.32 -23.45
CA LEU A 426 -25.45 -144.73 -22.26
C LEU A 426 -24.45 -144.08 -21.27
N LYS A 427 -23.15 -144.34 -21.42
CA LYS A 427 -22.11 -143.81 -20.54
C LYS A 427 -21.52 -142.46 -21.02
N SER A 428 -21.56 -142.14 -22.32
CA SER A 428 -21.14 -140.82 -22.82
C SER A 428 -22.14 -139.74 -22.45
N ASP A 429 -23.43 -139.99 -22.66
CA ASP A 429 -24.50 -139.01 -22.55
C ASP A 429 -24.62 -138.49 -21.10
N SER A 430 -24.42 -139.37 -20.12
CA SER A 430 -24.37 -139.01 -18.70
C SER A 430 -23.20 -138.08 -18.35
N SER A 431 -22.07 -138.21 -19.03
CA SER A 431 -20.90 -137.34 -18.83
C SER A 431 -21.15 -135.94 -19.40
N GLU A 432 -21.69 -135.86 -20.61
CA GLU A 432 -21.97 -134.56 -21.25
C GLU A 432 -23.07 -133.78 -20.53
N HIS A 433 -24.15 -134.45 -20.10
CA HIS A 433 -25.21 -133.77 -19.33
C HIS A 433 -24.70 -133.15 -18.03
N ARG A 434 -23.73 -133.79 -17.36
CA ARG A 434 -23.11 -133.24 -16.15
C ARG A 434 -22.28 -132.00 -16.46
N GLN A 435 -21.41 -132.08 -17.46
CA GLN A 435 -20.51 -130.98 -17.83
C GLN A 435 -21.27 -129.75 -18.36
N ARG A 436 -22.36 -129.96 -19.11
CA ARG A 436 -23.28 -128.89 -19.55
C ARG A 436 -24.02 -128.24 -18.36
N SER A 437 -24.45 -129.03 -17.37
CA SER A 437 -25.09 -128.51 -16.15
C SER A 437 -24.15 -127.64 -15.30
N GLU A 438 -22.92 -128.11 -15.09
CA GLU A 438 -21.89 -127.38 -14.34
C GLU A 438 -21.48 -126.07 -15.06
N SER A 439 -21.44 -126.05 -16.41
CA SER A 439 -21.23 -124.84 -17.21
C SER A 439 -22.35 -123.80 -17.05
N VAL A 440 -23.62 -124.22 -17.17
CA VAL A 440 -24.78 -123.31 -17.02
C VAL A 440 -24.87 -122.74 -15.61
N HIS A 441 -24.48 -123.51 -14.58
CA HIS A 441 -24.45 -122.99 -13.22
C HIS A 441 -23.35 -121.93 -13.01
N ALA A 442 -22.18 -122.09 -13.63
CA ALA A 442 -21.11 -121.08 -13.60
C ALA A 442 -21.51 -119.78 -14.34
N GLU A 443 -22.21 -119.90 -15.48
CA GLU A 443 -22.75 -118.74 -16.20
C GLU A 443 -23.82 -118.00 -15.39
N PHE A 444 -24.71 -118.74 -14.70
CA PHE A 444 -25.72 -118.16 -13.80
C PHE A 444 -25.08 -117.35 -12.66
N GLN A 445 -24.09 -117.93 -11.95
CA GLN A 445 -23.39 -117.22 -10.87
C GLN A 445 -22.67 -115.96 -11.38
N LYS A 446 -22.07 -116.02 -12.58
CA LYS A 446 -21.42 -114.86 -13.22
C LYS A 446 -22.43 -113.76 -13.55
N ALA A 447 -23.59 -114.12 -14.10
CA ALA A 447 -24.67 -113.17 -14.38
C ALA A 447 -25.23 -112.52 -13.10
N GLU A 448 -25.40 -113.29 -12.03
CA GLU A 448 -25.86 -112.77 -10.74
C GLU A 448 -24.85 -111.79 -10.10
N GLY A 449 -23.54 -112.06 -10.25
CA GLY A 449 -22.48 -111.14 -9.88
C GLY A 449 -22.55 -109.81 -10.65
N SER A 450 -22.65 -109.87 -11.98
CA SER A 450 -22.80 -108.68 -12.83
C SER A 450 -24.07 -107.88 -12.52
N LEU A 451 -25.18 -108.55 -12.16
CA LEU A 451 -26.41 -107.88 -11.73
C LEU A 451 -26.19 -107.04 -10.46
N LYS A 452 -25.50 -107.61 -9.46
CA LYS A 452 -25.17 -106.94 -8.19
C LYS A 452 -24.20 -105.77 -8.38
N GLU A 453 -23.22 -105.90 -9.26
CA GLU A 453 -22.32 -104.79 -9.64
C GLU A 453 -23.08 -103.64 -10.31
N LEU A 454 -23.96 -103.95 -11.27
CA LEU A 454 -24.79 -102.95 -11.96
C LEU A 454 -25.76 -102.25 -10.99
N GLN A 455 -26.40 -102.98 -10.07
CA GLN A 455 -27.28 -102.42 -9.04
C GLN A 455 -26.50 -101.47 -8.10
N THR A 456 -25.30 -101.87 -7.68
CA THR A 456 -24.42 -101.05 -6.83
C THR A 456 -23.97 -99.78 -7.57
N ARG A 457 -23.63 -99.90 -8.85
CA ARG A 457 -23.23 -98.78 -9.72
C ARG A 457 -24.38 -97.80 -9.98
N GLY A 458 -25.62 -98.31 -10.11
CA GLY A 458 -26.83 -97.50 -10.18
C GLY A 458 -27.01 -96.62 -8.94
N ALA A 459 -26.99 -97.22 -7.75
CA ALA A 459 -27.11 -96.49 -6.47
C ALA A 459 -26.00 -95.43 -6.27
N GLN A 460 -24.77 -95.71 -6.71
CA GLN A 460 -23.67 -94.74 -6.67
C GLN A 460 -23.87 -93.56 -7.63
N LEU A 461 -24.39 -93.80 -8.84
CA LEU A 461 -24.72 -92.75 -9.80
C LEU A 461 -25.89 -91.89 -9.32
N GLU A 462 -26.91 -92.51 -8.74
CA GLU A 462 -28.09 -91.83 -8.20
C GLU A 462 -27.73 -90.94 -7.01
N LYS A 463 -26.87 -91.41 -6.10
CA LYS A 463 -26.29 -90.58 -5.02
C LYS A 463 -25.51 -89.38 -5.56
N LYS A 464 -24.64 -89.58 -6.57
CA LYS A 464 -23.92 -88.46 -7.22
C LYS A 464 -24.87 -87.46 -7.88
N ASN A 465 -25.99 -87.92 -8.44
CA ASN A 465 -26.97 -87.05 -9.08
C ASN A 465 -27.67 -86.15 -8.04
N GLN A 466 -28.01 -86.70 -6.87
CA GLN A 466 -28.54 -85.94 -5.73
C GLN A 466 -27.52 -84.93 -5.18
N GLU A 467 -26.24 -85.31 -5.05
CA GLU A 467 -25.16 -84.43 -4.62
C GLU A 467 -24.94 -83.25 -5.59
N LEU A 468 -25.01 -83.51 -6.90
CA LEU A 468 -24.90 -82.47 -7.94
C LEU A 468 -26.12 -81.52 -7.92
N LEU A 469 -27.34 -82.03 -7.76
CA LEU A 469 -28.54 -81.19 -7.65
C LEU A 469 -28.47 -80.26 -6.43
N ALA A 470 -28.09 -80.77 -5.26
CA ALA A 470 -27.89 -79.96 -4.06
C ALA A 470 -26.79 -78.89 -4.23
N SER A 471 -25.71 -79.22 -4.95
CA SER A 471 -24.66 -78.25 -5.30
C SER A 471 -25.17 -77.14 -6.22
N ILE A 472 -25.98 -77.48 -7.23
CA ILE A 472 -26.60 -76.52 -8.15
C ILE A 472 -27.56 -75.58 -7.41
N GLU A 473 -28.39 -76.09 -6.49
CA GLU A 473 -29.26 -75.24 -5.66
C GLU A 473 -28.45 -74.28 -4.76
N ALA A 474 -27.39 -74.76 -4.13
CA ALA A 474 -26.51 -73.94 -3.30
C ALA A 474 -25.86 -72.80 -4.11
N ILE A 475 -25.33 -73.10 -5.31
CA ILE A 475 -24.72 -72.12 -6.22
C ILE A 475 -25.77 -71.11 -6.74
N ASN A 476 -26.98 -71.56 -7.06
CA ASN A 476 -28.07 -70.67 -7.49
C ASN A 476 -28.52 -69.71 -6.38
N LYS A 477 -28.61 -70.20 -5.14
CA LYS A 477 -28.89 -69.37 -3.96
C LYS A 477 -27.80 -68.33 -3.74
N GLU A 478 -26.53 -68.75 -3.74
CA GLU A 478 -25.38 -67.86 -3.56
C GLU A 478 -25.30 -66.78 -4.65
N ASN A 479 -25.56 -67.15 -5.92
CA ASN A 479 -25.67 -66.18 -7.02
C ASN A 479 -26.82 -65.19 -6.84
N THR A 480 -27.94 -65.63 -6.28
CA THR A 480 -29.09 -64.76 -6.00
C THR A 480 -28.75 -63.76 -4.89
N ASP A 481 -28.12 -64.22 -3.80
CA ASP A 481 -27.65 -63.37 -2.70
C ASP A 481 -26.57 -62.37 -3.17
N LYS A 482 -25.62 -62.81 -4.00
CA LYS A 482 -24.62 -61.94 -4.65
C LYS A 482 -25.28 -60.88 -5.52
N ARG A 483 -26.28 -61.25 -6.33
CA ARG A 483 -27.04 -60.33 -7.20
C ARG A 483 -27.86 -59.32 -6.41
N GLN A 484 -28.44 -59.71 -5.27
CA GLN A 484 -29.13 -58.78 -4.36
C GLN A 484 -28.15 -57.80 -3.69
N LYS A 485 -27.01 -58.29 -3.16
CA LYS A 485 -25.97 -57.45 -2.57
C LYS A 485 -25.39 -56.45 -3.58
N ALA A 486 -25.12 -56.89 -4.81
CA ALA A 486 -24.68 -56.00 -5.89
C ALA A 486 -25.72 -54.92 -6.22
N LYS A 487 -27.02 -55.28 -6.29
CA LYS A 487 -28.10 -54.31 -6.52
C LYS A 487 -28.21 -53.27 -5.40
N ALA A 488 -28.10 -53.70 -4.13
CA ALA A 488 -28.10 -52.80 -2.98
C ALA A 488 -26.89 -51.84 -2.99
N LEU A 489 -25.69 -52.36 -3.31
CA LEU A 489 -24.47 -51.55 -3.38
C LEU A 489 -24.51 -50.54 -4.53
N VAL A 490 -25.02 -50.92 -5.71
CA VAL A 490 -25.27 -49.98 -6.82
C VAL A 490 -26.29 -48.92 -6.42
N GLN A 491 -27.37 -49.28 -5.72
CA GLN A 491 -28.38 -48.32 -5.25
C GLN A 491 -27.81 -47.33 -4.22
N ALA A 492 -26.94 -47.80 -3.31
CA ALA A 492 -26.21 -46.94 -2.38
C ALA A 492 -25.29 -45.95 -3.12
N LEU A 493 -24.42 -46.43 -4.02
CA LEU A 493 -23.52 -45.58 -4.81
C LEU A 493 -24.27 -44.57 -5.71
N VAL A 494 -25.45 -44.92 -6.23
CA VAL A 494 -26.30 -43.98 -6.97
C VAL A 494 -26.87 -42.90 -6.06
N SER A 495 -27.28 -43.24 -4.83
CA SER A 495 -27.73 -42.23 -3.86
C SER A 495 -26.59 -41.30 -3.41
N GLU A 496 -25.42 -41.85 -3.11
CA GLU A 496 -24.22 -41.08 -2.74
C GLU A 496 -23.79 -40.14 -3.87
N LYS A 497 -23.73 -40.64 -5.12
CA LYS A 497 -23.47 -39.82 -6.31
C LYS A 497 -24.47 -38.68 -6.48
N THR A 498 -25.75 -38.90 -6.13
CA THR A 498 -26.80 -37.87 -6.21
C THR A 498 -26.56 -36.79 -5.15
N ASN A 499 -26.35 -37.19 -3.90
CA ASN A 499 -26.02 -36.29 -2.79
C ASN A 499 -24.75 -35.45 -3.07
N LEU A 500 -23.72 -36.05 -3.69
CA LEU A 500 -22.49 -35.37 -4.08
C LEU A 500 -22.70 -34.37 -5.24
N LEU A 501 -23.63 -34.64 -6.16
CA LEU A 501 -24.01 -33.70 -7.22
C LEU A 501 -24.81 -32.51 -6.65
N GLU A 502 -25.67 -32.75 -5.66
CA GLU A 502 -26.41 -31.71 -4.94
C GLU A 502 -25.45 -30.84 -4.09
N ALA A 503 -24.55 -31.46 -3.31
CA ALA A 503 -23.51 -30.74 -2.57
C ALA A 503 -22.61 -29.89 -3.51
N LYS A 504 -22.26 -30.41 -4.68
CA LYS A 504 -21.54 -29.66 -5.72
C LYS A 504 -22.37 -28.50 -6.28
N SER A 505 -23.68 -28.65 -6.45
CA SER A 505 -24.60 -27.56 -6.83
C SER A 505 -24.57 -26.44 -5.80
N GLU A 506 -24.72 -26.75 -4.51
CA GLU A 506 -24.75 -25.72 -3.46
C GLU A 506 -23.40 -25.02 -3.30
N LEU A 507 -22.29 -25.76 -3.33
CA LEU A 507 -20.93 -25.17 -3.37
C LEU A 507 -20.74 -24.26 -4.59
N GLN A 508 -21.30 -24.62 -5.76
CA GLN A 508 -21.22 -23.79 -6.96
C GLN A 508 -22.07 -22.51 -6.83
N LYS A 509 -23.22 -22.55 -6.14
CA LYS A 509 -23.99 -21.34 -5.79
C LYS A 509 -23.20 -20.44 -4.84
N GLU A 510 -22.58 -21.01 -3.81
CA GLU A 510 -21.82 -20.24 -2.82
C GLU A 510 -20.56 -19.60 -3.42
N VAL A 511 -19.84 -20.31 -4.31
CA VAL A 511 -18.75 -19.72 -5.10
C VAL A 511 -19.23 -18.55 -5.97
N ASN A 512 -20.44 -18.64 -6.54
CA ASN A 512 -21.02 -17.53 -7.30
C ASN A 512 -21.45 -16.37 -6.40
N ARG A 513 -21.98 -16.64 -5.20
CA ARG A 513 -22.33 -15.64 -4.18
C ARG A 513 -21.09 -14.87 -3.71
N LEU A 514 -20.03 -15.58 -3.34
CA LEU A 514 -18.74 -15.01 -2.93
C LEU A 514 -18.09 -14.19 -4.05
N ARG A 515 -18.18 -14.63 -5.31
CA ARG A 515 -17.72 -13.84 -6.47
C ARG A 515 -18.50 -12.52 -6.64
N MET A 516 -19.82 -12.54 -6.39
CA MET A 516 -20.61 -11.29 -6.38
C MET A 516 -20.23 -10.39 -5.22
N GLU A 517 -20.01 -10.94 -4.02
CA GLU A 517 -19.60 -10.17 -2.84
C GLU A 517 -18.21 -9.53 -3.02
N VAL A 518 -17.22 -10.26 -3.55
CA VAL A 518 -15.89 -9.73 -3.89
C VAL A 518 -15.98 -8.66 -4.97
N ASN A 519 -16.79 -8.86 -6.02
CA ASN A 519 -16.97 -7.84 -7.05
C ASN A 519 -17.65 -6.58 -6.49
N GLN A 520 -18.61 -6.70 -5.57
CA GLN A 520 -19.22 -5.56 -4.91
C GLN A 520 -18.19 -4.83 -4.02
N ARG A 521 -17.45 -5.54 -3.17
CA ARG A 521 -16.35 -4.97 -2.37
C ARG A 521 -15.32 -4.22 -3.22
N ASN A 522 -15.01 -4.72 -4.42
CA ASN A 522 -14.09 -4.05 -5.34
C ASN A 522 -14.68 -2.75 -5.89
N VAL A 523 -15.97 -2.73 -6.27
CA VAL A 523 -16.66 -1.49 -6.69
C VAL A 523 -16.76 -0.49 -5.53
N ASP A 524 -17.10 -0.96 -4.33
CA ASP A 524 -17.16 -0.13 -3.12
C ASP A 524 -15.79 0.49 -2.80
N ASN A 525 -14.71 -0.30 -2.92
CA ASN A 525 -13.33 0.15 -2.73
C ASN A 525 -12.87 1.13 -3.83
N GLU A 526 -13.19 0.88 -5.11
CA GLU A 526 -12.90 1.80 -6.22
C GLU A 526 -13.61 3.14 -6.00
N GLN A 527 -14.86 3.11 -5.53
CA GLN A 527 -15.60 4.31 -5.18
C GLN A 527 -14.98 5.04 -3.97
N GLN A 528 -14.62 4.35 -2.89
CA GLN A 528 -13.93 4.97 -1.74
C GLN A 528 -12.58 5.59 -2.12
N VAL A 529 -11.79 4.91 -2.98
CA VAL A 529 -10.52 5.46 -3.48
C VAL A 529 -10.76 6.71 -4.32
N LYS A 530 -11.81 6.74 -5.14
CA LYS A 530 -12.20 7.92 -5.93
C LYS A 530 -12.66 9.08 -5.04
N GLU A 531 -13.50 8.82 -4.04
CA GLU A 531 -13.96 9.82 -3.07
C GLU A 531 -12.78 10.38 -2.24
N LEU A 532 -11.84 9.53 -1.82
CA LEU A 532 -10.61 9.96 -1.13
C LEU A 532 -9.68 10.77 -2.05
N GLN A 533 -9.56 10.42 -3.33
CA GLN A 533 -8.81 11.22 -4.31
C GLN A 533 -9.47 12.59 -4.55
N GLU A 534 -10.80 12.64 -4.66
CA GLU A 534 -11.56 13.88 -4.84
C GLU A 534 -11.44 14.79 -3.61
N GLN A 535 -11.62 14.26 -2.39
CA GLN A 535 -11.37 15.00 -1.15
C GLN A 535 -9.91 15.44 -0.96
N SER A 536 -8.95 14.62 -1.39
CA SER A 536 -7.51 14.96 -1.31
C SER A 536 -7.16 16.08 -2.29
N ASN A 537 -7.66 16.01 -3.53
CA ASN A 537 -7.50 17.05 -4.54
C ASN A 537 -8.20 18.35 -4.11
N GLU A 538 -9.39 18.28 -3.52
CA GLU A 538 -10.08 19.45 -2.99
C GLU A 538 -9.31 20.10 -1.82
N LYS A 539 -8.84 19.30 -0.85
CA LYS A 539 -7.98 19.79 0.24
C LYS A 539 -6.66 20.37 -0.27
N ALA A 540 -6.08 19.79 -1.32
CA ALA A 540 -4.89 20.33 -1.97
C ALA A 540 -5.18 21.67 -2.67
N ALA A 541 -6.32 21.81 -3.36
CA ALA A 541 -6.75 23.06 -3.99
C ALA A 541 -7.08 24.15 -2.95
N GLN A 542 -7.77 23.79 -1.86
CA GLN A 542 -8.02 24.69 -0.72
C GLN A 542 -6.70 25.12 -0.06
N SER A 543 -5.76 24.20 0.14
CA SER A 543 -4.43 24.50 0.69
C SER A 543 -3.62 25.41 -0.24
N ALA A 544 -3.64 25.16 -1.55
CA ALA A 544 -2.98 26.01 -2.55
C ALA A 544 -3.59 27.42 -2.59
N SER A 545 -4.92 27.53 -2.50
CA SER A 545 -5.63 28.82 -2.39
C SER A 545 -5.23 29.59 -1.12
N THR A 546 -5.18 28.91 0.03
CA THR A 546 -4.73 29.50 1.30
C THR A 546 -3.25 29.93 1.23
N ILE A 547 -2.38 29.10 0.66
CA ILE A 547 -0.95 29.42 0.46
C ILE A 547 -0.79 30.61 -0.48
N GLN A 548 -1.58 30.71 -1.55
CA GLN A 548 -1.57 31.87 -2.45
C GLN A 548 -2.02 33.14 -1.72
N SER A 549 -3.15 33.10 -1.00
CA SER A 549 -3.63 34.23 -0.20
C SER A 549 -2.61 34.71 0.83
N LEU A 550 -1.95 33.77 1.54
CA LEU A 550 -0.88 34.09 2.49
C LEU A 550 0.39 34.62 1.79
N THR A 551 0.68 34.16 0.57
CA THR A 551 1.80 34.66 -0.24
C THR A 551 1.56 36.10 -0.69
N ASP A 552 0.33 36.42 -1.12
CA ASP A 552 -0.08 37.76 -1.51
C ASP A 552 -0.15 38.71 -0.30
N GLU A 553 -0.60 38.23 0.86
CA GLU A 553 -0.52 38.96 2.13
C GLU A 553 0.94 39.21 2.54
N ILE A 554 1.81 38.21 2.47
CA ILE A 554 3.26 38.37 2.74
C ILE A 554 3.90 39.35 1.75
N ALA A 555 3.47 39.39 0.48
CA ALA A 555 3.92 40.38 -0.49
C ALA A 555 3.46 41.80 -0.14
N SER A 556 2.20 41.96 0.27
CA SER A 556 1.63 43.22 0.76
C SER A 556 2.34 43.73 2.03
N LEU A 557 2.59 42.84 3.00
CA LEU A 557 3.33 43.15 4.22
C LEU A 557 4.79 43.51 3.94
N LYS A 558 5.46 42.82 2.99
CA LYS A 558 6.82 43.19 2.54
C LYS A 558 6.85 44.56 1.85
N HIS A 559 5.86 44.87 1.02
CA HIS A 559 5.75 46.19 0.39
C HIS A 559 5.50 47.28 1.43
N THR A 560 4.58 47.05 2.37
CA THR A 560 4.30 47.96 3.49
C THR A 560 5.54 48.19 4.35
N LEU A 561 6.28 47.13 4.70
CA LEU A 561 7.53 47.22 5.45
C LEU A 561 8.61 48.00 4.71
N ALA A 562 8.74 47.82 3.39
CA ALA A 562 9.68 48.61 2.58
C ALA A 562 9.32 50.10 2.58
N THR A 563 8.03 50.44 2.41
CA THR A 563 7.52 51.81 2.50
C THR A 563 7.76 52.43 3.87
N VAL A 564 7.54 51.68 4.96
CA VAL A 564 7.84 52.13 6.33
C VAL A 564 9.35 52.38 6.50
N GLN A 565 10.22 51.46 6.08
CA GLN A 565 11.68 51.63 6.15
C GLN A 565 12.18 52.81 5.30
N GLU A 566 11.56 53.10 4.15
CA GLU A 566 11.88 54.28 3.35
C GLU A 566 11.39 55.57 4.03
N SER A 567 10.21 55.55 4.65
CA SER A 567 9.72 56.69 5.45
C SER A 567 10.60 56.96 6.68
N GLU A 568 11.13 55.92 7.33
CA GLU A 568 12.07 56.04 8.45
C GLU A 568 13.42 56.60 7.99
N LYS A 569 13.95 56.12 6.87
CA LYS A 569 15.17 56.68 6.25
C LYS A 569 14.95 58.15 5.85
N ALA A 570 13.77 58.52 5.36
CA ALA A 570 13.42 59.91 5.07
C ALA A 570 13.33 60.76 6.36
N GLN A 571 12.71 60.23 7.42
CA GLN A 571 12.61 60.90 8.71
C GLN A 571 13.99 61.07 9.38
N GLN A 572 14.89 60.09 9.26
CA GLN A 572 16.25 60.21 9.77
C GLN A 572 17.04 61.27 9.00
N ARG A 573 17.03 61.25 7.66
CA ARG A 573 17.60 62.33 6.83
C ARG A 573 17.05 63.72 7.22
N ALA A 574 15.77 63.82 7.57
CA ALA A 574 15.16 65.07 8.03
C ALA A 574 15.66 65.50 9.42
N LYS A 575 15.87 64.56 10.36
CA LYS A 575 16.51 64.82 11.67
C LYS A 575 17.96 65.29 11.49
N ASP A 576 18.73 64.60 10.65
CA ASP A 576 20.14 64.92 10.39
C ASP A 576 20.28 66.31 9.75
N LEU A 577 19.42 66.63 8.79
CA LEU A 577 19.37 67.95 8.15
C LEU A 577 18.89 69.07 9.10
N ALA A 578 18.05 68.75 10.09
CA ALA A 578 17.67 69.68 11.15
C ALA A 578 18.80 69.89 12.18
N ALA A 579 19.60 68.86 12.48
CA ALA A 579 20.79 68.97 13.32
C ALA A 579 21.87 69.84 12.63
N ALA A 580 22.20 69.54 11.38
CA ALA A 580 23.16 70.32 10.60
C ALA A 580 22.76 71.80 10.46
N LYS A 581 21.45 72.11 10.33
CA LYS A 581 20.95 73.50 10.35
C LYS A 581 21.24 74.21 11.68
N ARG A 582 21.07 73.55 12.83
CA ARG A 582 21.39 74.12 14.15
C ARG A 582 22.88 74.36 14.32
N GLU A 583 23.72 73.42 13.88
CA GLU A 583 25.19 73.59 13.91
C GLU A 583 25.64 74.77 13.05
N ILE A 584 25.04 74.96 11.86
CA ILE A 584 25.28 76.13 11.01
C ILE A 584 24.81 77.42 11.69
N GLU A 585 23.65 77.45 12.35
CA GLU A 585 23.19 78.63 13.10
C GLU A 585 24.12 78.99 14.26
N ASP A 586 24.53 78.03 15.08
CA ASP A 586 25.43 78.29 16.22
C ASP A 586 26.86 78.62 15.77
N SER A 587 27.33 78.04 14.66
CA SER A 587 28.57 78.46 14.00
C SER A 587 28.46 79.92 13.49
N ASN A 588 27.31 80.30 12.93
CA ASN A 588 27.08 81.66 12.45
C ASN A 588 26.95 82.67 13.62
N LYS A 589 26.36 82.29 14.76
CA LYS A 589 26.39 83.08 16.01
C LYS A 589 27.83 83.27 16.51
N LYS A 590 28.64 82.20 16.57
CA LYS A 590 30.06 82.27 16.96
C LYS A 590 30.84 83.20 16.01
N ARG A 591 30.60 83.13 14.71
CA ARG A 591 31.19 84.03 13.70
C ARG A 591 30.77 85.49 13.89
N LEU A 592 29.51 85.75 14.27
CA LEU A 592 29.03 87.10 14.59
C LEU A 592 29.67 87.65 15.89
N ALA A 593 29.83 86.81 16.91
CA ALA A 593 30.53 87.18 18.15
C ALA A 593 32.01 87.53 17.87
N ALA A 594 32.74 86.68 17.15
CA ALA A 594 34.13 86.95 16.75
C ALA A 594 34.27 88.20 15.86
N LYS A 595 33.24 88.52 15.04
CA LYS A 595 33.20 89.77 14.26
C LYS A 595 33.00 91.00 15.16
N ALA A 596 32.17 90.92 16.20
CA ALA A 596 32.00 92.00 17.17
C ALA A 596 33.30 92.22 18.00
N GLU A 597 33.96 91.13 18.39
CA GLU A 597 35.24 91.16 19.11
C GLU A 597 36.37 91.78 18.28
N THR A 598 36.48 91.44 16.99
CA THR A 598 37.44 92.09 16.08
C THR A 598 37.12 93.56 15.82
N GLN A 599 35.85 93.98 15.81
CA GLN A 599 35.49 95.41 15.77
C GLN A 599 35.87 96.14 17.06
N LYS A 600 35.73 95.50 18.24
CA LYS A 600 36.19 96.06 19.52
C LYS A 600 37.71 96.27 19.54
N LEU A 601 38.48 95.26 19.13
CA LEU A 601 39.94 95.34 19.04
C LEU A 601 40.41 96.42 18.04
N ALA A 602 39.68 96.62 16.93
CA ALA A 602 39.99 97.70 15.98
C ALA A 602 39.78 99.10 16.61
N ALA A 603 38.71 99.30 17.38
CA ALA A 603 38.47 100.57 18.09
C ALA A 603 39.49 100.83 19.21
N GLU A 604 39.96 99.77 19.88
CA GLU A 604 41.04 99.86 20.87
C GLU A 604 42.37 100.27 20.22
N LEU A 605 42.71 99.70 19.06
CA LEU A 605 43.89 100.10 18.27
C LEU A 605 43.82 101.56 17.77
N GLU A 606 42.64 102.05 17.41
CA GLU A 606 42.45 103.45 17.00
C GLU A 606 42.68 104.44 18.17
N ASN A 607 42.26 104.08 19.39
CA ASN A 607 42.56 104.87 20.60
C ASN A 607 44.05 104.84 20.97
N VAL A 608 44.74 103.72 20.77
CA VAL A 608 46.20 103.64 20.95
C VAL A 608 46.92 104.56 19.95
N HIS A 609 46.49 104.59 18.68
CA HIS A 609 47.02 105.54 17.68
C HIS A 609 46.84 107.00 18.10
N LYS A 610 45.62 107.38 18.53
CA LYS A 610 45.35 108.76 19.01
C LYS A 610 46.21 109.16 20.21
N SER A 611 46.52 108.20 21.08
CA SER A 611 47.41 108.42 22.23
C SER A 611 48.87 108.60 21.79
N LEU A 612 49.31 107.82 20.79
CA LEU A 612 50.64 107.94 20.20
C LEU A 612 50.84 109.28 19.49
N ASP A 613 49.87 109.72 18.67
CA ASP A 613 49.90 111.05 18.01
C ASP A 613 49.98 112.19 19.03
N HIS A 614 49.27 112.08 20.16
CA HIS A 614 49.32 113.07 21.22
C HIS A 614 50.71 113.17 21.87
N ILE A 615 51.34 112.02 22.15
CA ILE A 615 52.72 111.95 22.66
C ILE A 615 53.71 112.50 21.64
N THR A 616 53.60 112.11 20.36
CA THR A 616 54.47 112.60 19.28
C THR A 616 54.36 114.12 19.11
N THR A 617 53.15 114.67 19.21
CA THR A 617 52.92 116.13 19.15
C THR A 617 53.56 116.85 20.33
N HIS A 618 53.38 116.33 21.55
CA HIS A 618 53.97 116.89 22.78
C HIS A 618 55.51 116.86 22.76
N VAL A 619 56.11 115.76 22.29
CA VAL A 619 57.57 115.62 22.16
C VAL A 619 58.13 116.59 21.11
N ASN A 620 57.47 116.74 19.97
CA ASN A 620 57.90 117.70 18.93
C ASN A 620 57.83 119.15 19.41
N ALA A 621 56.80 119.53 20.17
CA ALA A 621 56.68 120.87 20.75
C ALA A 621 57.84 121.16 21.72
N SER A 622 58.07 120.28 22.69
CA SER A 622 59.15 120.46 23.68
C SER A 622 60.55 120.38 23.04
N CYS A 623 60.75 119.57 22.00
CA CYS A 623 62.02 119.55 21.26
C CYS A 623 62.27 120.88 20.52
N THR A 624 61.23 121.48 19.93
CA THR A 624 61.31 122.80 19.27
C THR A 624 61.71 123.91 20.26
N GLU A 625 61.12 123.90 21.46
CA GLU A 625 61.41 124.86 22.53
C GLU A 625 62.87 124.75 23.03
N ASN A 626 63.38 123.52 23.19
CA ASN A 626 64.78 123.28 23.53
C ASN A 626 65.76 123.73 22.42
N ILE A 627 65.41 123.58 21.14
CA ILE A 627 66.24 124.07 20.02
C ILE A 627 66.36 125.61 20.05
N GLN A 628 65.30 126.33 20.42
CA GLN A 628 65.34 127.78 20.57
C GLN A 628 66.25 128.24 21.71
N GLN A 629 66.28 127.51 22.84
CA GLN A 629 67.24 127.79 23.92
C GLN A 629 68.70 127.53 23.50
N ILE A 630 68.96 126.46 22.73
CA ILE A 630 70.30 126.15 22.21
C ILE A 630 70.78 127.24 21.24
N ALA A 631 69.91 127.75 20.37
CA ALA A 631 70.26 128.84 19.44
C ALA A 631 70.64 130.13 20.19
N LEU A 632 69.95 130.45 21.29
CA LEU A 632 70.28 131.57 22.18
C LEU A 632 71.68 131.44 22.81
N VAL A 633 72.06 130.22 23.22
CA VAL A 633 73.41 129.94 23.76
C VAL A 633 74.48 130.00 22.67
N GLN A 634 74.18 129.53 21.45
CA GLN A 634 75.11 129.61 20.32
C GLN A 634 75.43 131.06 19.92
N GLY A 635 74.47 131.99 19.99
CA GLY A 635 74.72 133.41 19.74
C GLY A 635 75.85 134.00 20.60
N HIS A 636 75.77 133.78 21.92
CA HIS A 636 76.79 134.24 22.87
C HIS A 636 78.17 133.58 22.66
N VAL A 637 78.24 132.40 22.05
CA VAL A 637 79.51 131.72 21.70
C VAL A 637 80.09 132.27 20.38
N THR A 638 79.24 132.70 19.44
CA THR A 638 79.70 133.26 18.16
C THR A 638 80.31 134.66 18.32
N GLU A 639 79.71 135.54 19.14
CA GLU A 639 80.30 136.85 19.46
C GLU A 639 81.70 136.75 20.09
N ALA A 640 81.96 135.68 20.85
CA ALA A 640 83.27 135.42 21.45
C ALA A 640 84.36 134.98 20.45
N LEU A 641 83.97 134.52 19.24
CA LEU A 641 84.90 134.04 18.20
C LEU A 641 85.23 135.12 17.16
N GLU A 642 84.26 135.94 16.73
CA GLU A 642 84.50 136.97 15.70
C GLU A 642 85.52 138.06 16.10
N VAL A 643 85.76 138.25 17.40
CA VAL A 643 86.80 139.17 17.90
C VAL A 643 88.21 138.57 17.76
N LEU A 644 88.35 137.23 17.77
CA LEU A 644 89.64 136.54 17.76
C LEU A 644 90.21 136.28 16.37
N GLU A 645 89.38 136.06 15.34
CA GLU A 645 89.88 135.78 13.96
C GLU A 645 90.34 137.02 13.18
N LYS A 646 90.64 138.12 13.89
CA LYS A 646 91.17 139.36 13.28
C LYS A 646 92.67 139.31 12.97
N ARG A 647 93.17 138.19 12.39
CA ARG A 647 94.45 138.11 11.63
C ARG A 647 94.65 136.79 10.86
N VAL A 648 94.29 136.82 9.57
CA VAL A 648 94.94 136.12 8.41
C VAL A 648 94.99 134.57 8.42
N GLY A 649 94.55 133.83 7.39
CA GLY A 649 93.78 134.20 6.20
C GLY A 649 94.13 133.43 4.90
N ILE A 650 93.08 132.93 4.23
CA ILE A 650 92.92 132.78 2.75
C ILE A 650 93.69 131.64 2.01
N ALA A 651 92.91 130.89 1.20
CA ALA A 651 93.29 130.12 -0.01
C ALA A 651 94.10 128.79 0.11
N GLN A 652 93.98 127.79 -0.79
CA GLN A 652 92.91 127.30 -1.71
C GLN A 652 93.39 125.98 -2.39
N LYS A 653 92.50 125.21 -3.05
CA LYS A 653 92.79 124.20 -4.12
C LYS A 653 93.54 122.90 -3.67
N GLN A 654 93.62 121.76 -4.40
CA GLN A 654 92.97 121.12 -5.59
C GLN A 654 93.35 119.60 -5.55
N ARG A 655 92.93 118.61 -6.38
CA ARG A 655 92.04 118.37 -7.58
C ARG A 655 91.68 116.84 -7.56
N ALA A 656 90.81 116.38 -8.47
CA ALA A 656 90.92 115.08 -9.19
C ALA A 656 90.58 113.75 -8.45
N GLU A 657 90.06 112.70 -9.11
CA GLU A 657 89.43 112.54 -10.44
C GLU A 657 88.60 111.23 -10.52
N ASP A 658 87.57 111.23 -11.40
CA ASP A 658 87.02 110.15 -12.25
C ASP A 658 86.60 108.76 -11.66
N ASP A 659 85.61 108.01 -12.20
CA ASP A 659 84.78 108.22 -13.41
C ASP A 659 83.33 107.61 -13.33
N THR A 660 82.53 107.97 -14.34
CA THR A 660 81.18 107.60 -14.84
C THR A 660 80.85 106.09 -14.99
N ALA A 661 79.63 105.60 -15.33
CA ALA A 661 78.27 106.13 -15.61
C ALA A 661 77.21 104.98 -15.40
N GLU A 662 75.94 105.23 -15.02
CA GLU A 662 74.73 105.40 -15.88
C GLU A 662 74.41 104.17 -16.80
N ILE A 663 73.20 103.61 -16.98
CA ILE A 663 71.83 104.09 -17.33
C ILE A 663 70.82 102.98 -16.92
N VAL A 664 69.53 103.12 -16.54
CA VAL A 664 68.54 104.17 -16.23
C VAL A 664 67.16 103.74 -16.79
N ARG A 665 66.12 103.72 -15.94
CA ARG A 665 64.66 103.59 -16.27
C ARG A 665 64.20 102.23 -16.88
N LYS A 666 62.90 101.87 -16.90
CA LYS A 666 61.66 102.66 -16.73
C LYS A 666 60.48 101.83 -16.16
N ALA A 667 59.43 102.54 -15.72
CA ALA A 667 58.03 102.12 -15.50
C ALA A 667 57.77 101.17 -14.29
N GLU A 668 56.94 101.47 -13.29
CA GLU A 668 55.61 102.13 -13.19
C GLU A 668 54.42 101.18 -13.42
N ALA A 669 53.32 101.22 -12.66
CA ALA A 669 53.01 101.90 -11.37
C ALA A 669 51.61 101.46 -10.85
N LEU A 670 51.11 102.20 -9.83
CA LEU A 670 49.69 102.43 -9.44
C LEU A 670 49.09 101.46 -8.41
N ARG A 671 48.53 101.91 -7.26
CA ARG A 671 48.49 103.24 -6.57
C ARG A 671 48.52 102.96 -5.06
N THR A 672 49.47 103.41 -4.24
CA THR A 672 49.95 104.76 -3.84
C THR A 672 49.07 105.51 -2.84
N GLY A 673 49.67 105.84 -1.68
CA GLY A 673 49.29 106.93 -0.79
C GLY A 673 50.54 107.52 -0.13
N ASN A 674 51.12 108.57 -0.74
CA ASN A 674 52.21 109.37 -0.15
C ASN A 674 51.58 110.50 0.69
N GLY A 675 52.23 111.15 1.66
CA GLY A 675 53.61 111.13 2.20
C GLY A 675 53.61 112.04 3.46
N PRO A 676 54.66 112.84 3.80
CA PRO A 676 55.99 112.99 3.19
C PRO A 676 57.14 112.71 4.21
N GLN A 677 58.38 113.08 3.86
CA GLN A 677 59.59 112.89 4.69
C GLN A 677 59.76 113.99 5.76
N SER A 678 60.43 113.68 6.87
CA SER A 678 60.90 114.64 7.90
C SER A 678 62.21 114.15 8.56
N PRO A 679 63.21 115.01 8.86
CA PRO A 679 64.60 114.58 9.05
C PRO A 679 65.00 114.20 10.49
N GLY A 680 64.33 113.22 11.10
CA GLY A 680 64.71 112.69 12.44
C GLY A 680 65.91 111.70 12.45
N ALA A 681 66.40 111.30 11.28
CA ALA A 681 67.12 110.04 11.06
C ALA A 681 68.61 109.98 11.49
N LYS A 682 69.09 110.86 12.39
CA LYS A 682 70.47 110.80 12.91
C LYS A 682 70.62 110.70 14.44
N ARG A 683 69.55 110.89 15.22
CA ARG A 683 69.54 110.56 16.66
C ARG A 683 68.97 109.18 16.97
N LEU A 684 68.29 108.55 16.01
CA LEU A 684 67.77 107.20 16.17
C LEU A 684 68.89 106.16 16.06
N GLU A 685 69.86 106.38 15.17
CA GLU A 685 70.98 105.48 14.88
C GLU A 685 71.90 105.27 16.09
N GLU A 686 72.30 106.34 16.79
CA GLU A 686 73.08 106.26 18.04
C GLU A 686 72.34 105.51 19.16
N ASN A 687 71.01 105.66 19.24
CA ASN A 687 70.20 104.93 20.20
C ASN A 687 70.01 103.45 19.80
N VAL A 688 69.93 103.14 18.51
CA VAL A 688 69.97 101.74 18.00
C VAL A 688 71.32 101.10 18.31
N SER A 689 72.44 101.80 18.17
CA SER A 689 73.75 101.30 18.62
C SER A 689 73.78 101.03 20.13
N ARG A 690 73.15 101.89 20.95
CA ARG A 690 73.05 101.71 22.41
C ARG A 690 72.16 100.53 22.81
N VAL A 691 71.07 100.31 22.07
CA VAL A 691 70.21 99.11 22.21
C VAL A 691 70.93 97.86 21.71
N SER A 692 71.72 97.94 20.64
CA SER A 692 72.56 96.84 20.16
C SER A 692 73.62 96.43 21.18
N GLU A 693 74.19 97.39 21.91
CA GLU A 693 75.12 97.13 23.03
C GLU A 693 74.42 96.44 24.21
N GLN A 694 73.18 96.83 24.52
CA GLN A 694 72.36 96.12 25.53
C GLN A 694 71.91 94.74 25.06
N ILE A 695 71.60 94.55 23.77
CA ILE A 695 71.34 93.23 23.18
C ILE A 695 72.60 92.36 23.24
N ARG A 696 73.79 92.93 23.03
CA ARG A 696 75.07 92.20 23.18
C ARG A 696 75.29 91.72 24.61
N GLN A 697 75.03 92.56 25.61
CA GLN A 697 75.05 92.16 27.02
C GLN A 697 73.96 91.13 27.35
N LEU A 698 72.79 91.20 26.70
CA LEU A 698 71.73 90.20 26.82
C LEU A 698 72.14 88.86 26.19
N VAL A 699 72.92 88.87 25.10
CA VAL A 699 73.51 87.68 24.48
C VAL A 699 74.58 87.07 25.39
N ASP A 700 75.51 87.84 25.95
CA ASP A 700 76.50 87.34 26.94
C ASP A 700 75.81 86.66 28.16
N ILE A 701 74.65 87.18 28.58
CA ILE A 701 73.82 86.60 29.65
C ILE A 701 73.05 85.36 29.15
N THR A 702 72.67 85.32 27.87
CA THR A 702 71.96 84.19 27.26
C THR A 702 72.90 83.02 26.97
N GLU A 703 74.14 83.26 26.53
CA GLU A 703 75.17 82.22 26.40
C GLU A 703 75.47 81.59 27.76
N ARG A 704 75.63 82.38 28.83
CA ARG A 704 75.75 81.85 30.20
C ARG A 704 74.53 81.06 30.69
N LEU A 705 73.33 81.37 30.19
CA LEU A 705 72.12 80.58 30.46
C LEU A 705 72.08 79.30 29.61
N CYS A 706 72.63 79.31 28.39
CA CYS A 706 72.81 78.13 27.56
C CYS A 706 73.86 77.17 28.14
N ASP A 707 74.99 77.66 28.65
CA ASP A 707 76.02 76.84 29.33
C ASP A 707 75.40 76.09 30.52
N ILE A 708 74.64 76.79 31.38
CA ILE A 708 73.93 76.19 32.51
C ILE A 708 72.83 75.22 32.05
N ALA A 709 72.21 75.44 30.89
CA ALA A 709 71.21 74.53 30.31
C ALA A 709 71.81 73.31 29.60
N VAL A 710 73.12 73.29 29.34
CA VAL A 710 73.83 72.15 28.72
C VAL A 710 74.39 71.18 29.78
N GLU A 711 74.79 71.65 30.97
CA GLU A 711 75.32 70.79 32.03
C GLU A 711 74.27 69.99 32.85
N GLN A 712 72.96 70.13 32.58
CA GLN A 712 71.90 69.40 33.32
C GLN A 712 70.82 68.75 32.44
N ASN A 713 71.19 67.90 31.47
CA ASN A 713 70.19 66.99 30.87
C ASN A 713 70.71 65.66 30.28
N GLU A 714 71.68 65.00 30.93
CA GLU A 714 72.01 63.60 30.63
C GLU A 714 71.29 62.61 31.58
N THR A 715 70.16 62.03 31.16
CA THR A 715 69.85 60.57 31.34
C THR A 715 68.53 60.12 30.67
N ASN A 716 68.65 59.65 29.43
CA ASN A 716 67.97 58.48 28.87
C ASN A 716 66.45 58.27 29.13
N LEU A 717 65.59 58.78 28.24
CA LEU A 717 64.13 58.54 28.16
C LEU A 717 63.73 57.04 27.93
N LYS A 718 64.71 56.15 27.74
CA LYS A 718 64.50 54.79 27.18
C LYS A 718 63.96 53.77 28.19
N ASP A 719 64.32 53.88 29.46
CA ASP A 719 64.03 52.84 30.47
C ASP A 719 62.62 52.99 31.12
N VAL A 720 61.99 54.16 30.97
CA VAL A 720 60.60 54.38 31.40
C VAL A 720 59.62 53.67 30.46
N ILE A 721 59.84 53.73 29.15
CA ILE A 721 58.91 53.23 28.13
C ILE A 721 58.80 51.69 28.15
N ILE A 722 59.90 50.99 28.44
CA ILE A 722 59.95 49.51 28.43
C ILE A 722 59.16 48.90 29.61
N ASN A 723 59.24 49.52 30.80
CA ASN A 723 58.56 48.99 32.00
C ASN A 723 57.04 49.19 31.92
N THR A 724 56.54 50.34 31.48
CA THR A 724 55.09 50.59 31.41
C THR A 724 54.39 49.74 30.33
N PHE A 725 55.06 49.47 29.20
CA PHE A 725 54.47 48.66 28.12
C PHE A 725 54.34 47.18 28.52
N THR A 726 55.34 46.63 29.22
CA THR A 726 55.37 45.22 29.64
C THR A 726 54.26 44.89 30.63
N GLN A 727 54.04 45.76 31.63
CA GLN A 727 53.00 45.55 32.65
C GLN A 727 51.58 45.50 32.04
N CYS A 728 51.25 46.45 31.16
CA CYS A 728 49.89 46.58 30.61
C CYS A 728 49.52 45.48 29.60
N PHE A 729 50.50 44.75 29.06
CA PHE A 729 50.26 43.63 28.14
C PHE A 729 49.96 42.31 28.88
N SER A 730 50.59 42.09 30.04
CA SER A 730 50.40 40.89 30.89
C SER A 730 48.96 40.78 31.43
N ASP A 731 48.43 41.89 31.95
CA ASP A 731 47.11 41.91 32.60
C ASP A 731 45.96 41.62 31.61
N LYS A 732 46.12 42.02 30.33
CA LYS A 732 45.13 41.77 29.28
C LYS A 732 45.16 40.35 28.72
N LEU A 733 46.34 39.72 28.61
CA LEU A 733 46.43 38.30 28.22
C LEU A 733 45.79 37.39 29.27
N THR A 734 46.07 37.66 30.55
CA THR A 734 45.51 36.89 31.68
C THR A 734 43.98 36.94 31.70
N ALA A 735 43.40 38.14 31.51
CA ALA A 735 41.94 38.34 31.47
C ALA A 735 41.23 37.71 30.26
N ILE A 736 41.95 37.35 29.19
CA ILE A 736 41.39 36.67 28.01
C ILE A 736 41.44 35.15 28.21
N TYR A 737 42.53 34.59 28.72
CA TYR A 737 42.63 33.14 28.99
C TYR A 737 41.62 32.68 30.05
N SER A 738 41.43 33.43 31.15
CA SER A 738 40.42 33.08 32.17
C SER A 738 38.97 33.07 31.66
N LYS A 739 38.68 33.69 30.51
CA LYS A 739 37.36 33.64 29.86
C LYS A 739 37.23 32.56 28.77
N ALA A 740 38.32 31.88 28.43
CA ALA A 740 38.28 30.73 27.52
C ALA A 740 37.89 29.44 28.28
N ASP A 741 38.43 29.20 29.47
CA ASP A 741 38.17 27.98 30.25
C ASP A 741 36.71 27.87 30.74
N GLU A 742 36.05 28.99 31.07
CA GLU A 742 34.61 29.00 31.39
C GLU A 742 33.74 28.62 30.19
N ALA A 743 34.16 28.93 28.95
CA ALA A 743 33.43 28.59 27.73
C ALA A 743 33.62 27.11 27.32
N VAL A 744 34.81 26.54 27.54
CA VAL A 744 35.08 25.11 27.29
C VAL A 744 34.30 24.23 28.27
N SER A 745 34.12 24.69 29.51
CA SER A 745 33.42 23.94 30.57
C SER A 745 31.92 23.71 30.31
N LEU A 746 31.30 24.43 29.36
CA LEU A 746 29.88 24.32 29.03
C LEU A 746 29.56 23.44 27.80
N LEU A 747 30.58 22.92 27.10
CA LEU A 747 30.39 22.04 25.92
C LEU A 747 30.57 20.54 26.21
N GLY A 748 30.82 20.15 27.47
CA GLY A 748 30.92 18.74 27.90
C GLY A 748 29.58 18.01 28.10
N ALA A 749 28.43 18.65 27.85
CA ALA A 749 27.11 18.21 28.30
C ALA A 749 26.34 17.28 27.33
N HIS A 750 27.02 16.51 26.46
CA HIS A 750 26.40 15.48 25.63
C HIS A 750 27.26 14.20 25.52
N GLY A 751 27.15 13.32 26.53
CA GLY A 751 27.69 11.97 26.49
C GLY A 751 26.60 10.92 26.19
N PRO A 752 26.73 10.12 25.10
CA PRO A 752 25.83 9.00 24.84
C PRO A 752 26.40 7.71 25.46
N THR A 753 25.72 7.15 26.46
CA THR A 753 26.08 5.84 27.03
C THR A 753 24.87 4.92 27.11
N SER A 754 24.90 3.85 26.32
CA SER A 754 23.95 2.73 26.40
C SER A 754 24.66 1.53 27.01
N GLU A 755 24.18 1.04 28.15
CA GLU A 755 24.42 -0.31 28.70
C GLU A 755 23.47 -0.50 29.91
N GLY A 756 23.03 -1.70 30.27
CA GLY A 756 23.27 -3.02 29.67
C GLY A 756 22.28 -4.06 30.24
N GLY A 757 22.30 -5.31 29.74
CA GLY A 757 21.27 -6.29 30.11
C GLY A 757 21.46 -7.72 29.57
N HIS A 758 22.61 -8.35 29.86
CA HIS A 758 22.86 -9.78 29.63
C HIS A 758 23.19 -10.45 30.98
N PRO A 759 22.86 -11.75 31.20
CA PRO A 759 23.48 -12.84 30.45
C PRO A 759 22.57 -14.02 30.04
N THR A 760 23.12 -14.86 29.16
CA THR A 760 22.61 -16.19 28.78
C THR A 760 22.83 -17.25 29.87
N THR A 761 21.84 -18.12 30.11
CA THR A 761 22.03 -19.36 30.89
C THR A 761 21.41 -20.58 30.20
N VAL A 762 22.30 -21.41 29.64
CA VAL A 762 22.33 -22.89 29.59
C VAL A 762 21.01 -23.69 29.69
N ARG A 763 20.77 -24.55 28.69
CA ARG A 763 19.87 -25.73 28.72
C ARG A 763 20.67 -26.98 29.18
N PRO A 764 20.19 -27.73 30.19
CA PRO A 764 19.60 -29.05 29.93
C PRO A 764 18.25 -29.25 30.68
N SER A 765 17.34 -30.13 30.25
CA SER A 765 17.42 -31.14 29.18
C SER A 765 16.30 -30.93 28.16
#